data_AF-A0A6A5BNG9-F1
#
_entry.id   AF-A0A6A5BNG9-F1
#
_cell.length_a   1.000
_cell.length_b   1.000
_cell.length_c   1.000
_cell.angle_alpha   90.00
_cell.angle_beta   90.00
_cell.angle_gamma   90.00
#
_symmetry.space_group_name_H-M   'P 1'
#
loop_
_entity.id
_entity.type
_entity.pdbx_description
1 polymer ?
#
loop_
_entity_poly.entity_id
_entity_poly.type
_entity_poly.pdbx_seq_one_letter_code
_entity_poly.pdbx_strand_id
1 'polypeptide(L)'
;MTIHSGAHSTRDDNTFSSSPHHRLDNVDITVEFIRKSMDEWNSTERICPFCLRSVSLMKTAYHADSKVELTMLDEEKHSDCKQREDHEEDDVLYEHVSKCMNFWKMERGRRQFHSDINKSLSMDSTLECCHLNSSYEDHTHHKRNLSEVNEMDPFLSTKKMKHPNEQFSATPSEYSSRFNQIGNDMIFHILEYLDSRFCVQVCAKISKQWNAQVLRIPLSIKFFREEEIDQEGTVLAKLDQFVSSSTHQPNLTSLEIDELPNFNERIVELIAGSKKMSRLNTLILDYNDLSANCLRSISSSEHLKGLTKLSLNSCSLSDEGVAIIVNSNNMKELRELCMNCCDIGNEDLRAISASKWMSNLTALHLQDNVFDCVEPLCKSSFMSTLAHLNVDGLHLETDAIRQVTESTFIHNLRILDYGFNEMKAEGATILAQCPNAHNITSLNLMSCKIKNKGIEAIVTSQYLKNVTSLILTNNYIDIKGISCLVKSENVKHLKELDLSENGKTGKQGAELISSCAYLKNLTILGLGKCSVGDDGISAIAGSEYMSNLTCLHISQNEIGVAGIKALSKTEYVKNLRTLDLSNNSIDENGMQAMSLENTFKNLTSLDLSSSFRSDDCLRHITNTPSFGKLRYLALRSDSVGHEGLMMLFKSPYMQNITSLDLRDNFIQGEYLIKLIRSHPNLTSLKL
;
A
#
# COMPACT_ATOMS: atom_id res chain seq x y z
N MET A 1 44.75 -16.54 -11.87
CA MET A 1 46.18 -16.93 -11.82
C MET A 1 46.82 -16.11 -10.69
N THR A 2 47.52 -16.78 -9.77
CA THR A 2 48.58 -16.31 -8.83
C THR A 2 49.11 -14.86 -9.01
N ILE A 3 49.42 -14.04 -7.97
CA ILE A 3 49.57 -14.32 -6.51
C ILE A 3 49.70 -13.03 -5.64
N HIS A 4 49.35 -13.11 -4.34
CA HIS A 4 49.81 -12.27 -3.18
C HIS A 4 49.66 -10.73 -3.18
N SER A 5 49.84 -9.99 -2.07
CA SER A 5 49.59 -10.22 -0.61
C SER A 5 49.89 -8.91 0.15
N GLY A 6 49.54 -8.81 1.44
CA GLY A 6 50.16 -7.83 2.35
C GLY A 6 49.22 -7.20 3.37
N ALA A 7 49.12 -7.80 4.56
CA ALA A 7 48.53 -7.14 5.73
C ALA A 7 49.63 -6.50 6.58
N HIS A 8 49.36 -5.36 7.20
CA HIS A 8 50.03 -4.95 8.44
C HIS A 8 49.11 -4.10 9.31
N SER A 9 49.18 -4.34 10.62
CA SER A 9 48.38 -3.70 11.65
C SER A 9 49.11 -2.55 12.34
N THR A 10 48.34 -1.61 12.89
CA THR A 10 48.70 -0.91 14.12
C THR A 10 47.44 -0.76 14.97
N ARG A 11 47.59 -0.91 16.29
CA ARG A 11 46.59 -0.50 17.28
C ARG A 11 46.90 0.92 17.70
N ASP A 12 45.87 1.65 18.11
CA ASP A 12 45.96 2.52 19.28
C ASP A 12 44.64 2.42 20.06
N ASP A 13 44.73 2.20 21.37
CA ASP A 13 43.59 2.16 22.27
C ASP A 13 43.31 3.57 22.81
N ASN A 14 42.04 4.00 22.87
CA ASN A 14 41.54 4.78 24.01
C ASN A 14 40.01 4.76 24.08
N THR A 15 39.49 4.67 25.29
CA THR A 15 38.05 4.54 25.58
C THR A 15 37.41 5.88 25.88
N PHE A 16 36.14 6.06 25.49
CA PHE A 16 35.15 6.74 26.32
C PHE A 16 33.73 6.27 25.96
N SER A 17 32.94 5.92 26.97
CA SER A 17 31.58 5.41 26.80
C SER A 17 30.54 6.53 26.78
N SER A 18 29.62 6.47 25.82
CA SER A 18 28.34 7.20 25.88
C SER A 18 27.22 6.32 25.32
N SER A 19 26.01 6.46 25.87
CA SER A 19 24.88 5.57 25.55
C SER A 19 24.17 6.00 24.26
N PRO A 20 24.00 5.11 23.26
CA PRO A 20 23.21 5.42 22.07
C PRO A 20 21.73 5.11 22.30
N HIS A 21 20.93 6.12 22.63
CA HIS A 21 19.47 6.07 22.48
C HIS A 21 19.06 6.28 21.00
N HIS A 22 19.48 5.37 20.12
CA HIS A 22 19.07 5.43 18.70
C HIS A 22 17.68 4.82 18.46
N ARG A 23 17.02 5.35 17.42
CA ARG A 23 15.58 5.36 17.24
C ARG A 23 15.10 4.18 16.38
N LEU A 24 13.82 3.82 16.55
CA LEU A 24 13.12 2.82 15.74
C LEU A 24 12.46 3.52 14.54
N ASP A 25 13.26 3.83 13.53
CA ASP A 25 12.82 4.69 12.42
C ASP A 25 12.24 3.91 11.22
N ASN A 26 12.59 2.63 11.04
CA ASN A 26 12.07 1.78 9.97
C ASN A 26 11.03 0.76 10.50
N VAL A 27 9.83 1.24 10.83
CA VAL A 27 8.66 0.39 11.10
C VAL A 27 7.45 0.98 10.37
N ASP A 28 6.96 0.29 9.34
CA ASP A 28 5.72 0.66 8.68
C ASP A 28 4.52 0.06 9.40
N ILE A 29 3.70 0.95 9.96
CA ILE A 29 2.55 0.59 10.79
C ILE A 29 1.29 0.98 10.03
N THR A 30 0.55 -0.03 9.57
CA THR A 30 -0.60 0.13 8.67
C THR A 30 -1.77 0.85 9.35
N VAL A 31 -2.10 2.02 8.79
CA VAL A 31 -3.05 3.00 9.35
C VAL A 31 -4.43 2.42 9.67
N GLU A 32 -4.89 1.46 8.86
CA GLU A 32 -6.24 0.89 8.94
C GLU A 32 -6.51 0.13 10.25
N PHE A 33 -5.49 -0.47 10.87
CA PHE A 33 -5.65 -1.20 12.13
C PHE A 33 -5.74 -0.28 13.35
N ILE A 34 -5.06 0.88 13.32
CA ILE A 34 -5.13 1.89 14.39
C ILE A 34 -6.56 2.41 14.52
N ARG A 35 -7.18 2.77 13.39
CA ARG A 35 -8.59 3.20 13.30
C ARG A 35 -9.53 2.20 13.98
N LYS A 36 -9.45 0.92 13.57
CA LYS A 36 -10.30 -0.16 14.10
C LYS A 36 -10.09 -0.43 15.59
N SER A 37 -8.85 -0.30 16.09
CA SER A 37 -8.53 -0.46 17.51
C SER A 37 -9.08 0.67 18.39
N MET A 38 -9.25 1.87 17.81
CA MET A 38 -9.86 3.01 18.48
C MET A 38 -11.39 2.92 18.49
N ASP A 39 -12.00 2.36 17.46
CA ASP A 39 -13.44 2.04 17.44
C ASP A 39 -13.82 1.05 18.56
N GLU A 40 -12.98 0.05 18.84
CA GLU A 40 -13.16 -0.84 20.00
C GLU A 40 -13.01 -0.11 21.34
N TRP A 41 -12.09 0.86 21.44
CA TRP A 41 -11.83 1.59 22.69
C TRP A 41 -13.03 2.42 23.17
N ASN A 42 -13.86 2.92 22.25
CA ASN A 42 -15.11 3.63 22.56
C ASN A 42 -16.10 2.83 23.43
N SER A 43 -15.94 1.50 23.53
CA SER A 43 -16.80 0.64 24.35
C SER A 43 -16.41 0.53 25.84
N THR A 44 -15.26 1.06 26.26
CA THR A 44 -14.73 0.86 27.63
C THR A 44 -14.22 2.15 28.28
N GLU A 45 -14.82 2.55 29.41
CA GLU A 45 -14.58 3.86 30.02
C GLU A 45 -13.18 4.04 30.67
N ARG A 46 -12.79 5.33 30.79
CA ARG A 46 -11.83 5.96 31.73
C ARG A 46 -10.37 6.07 31.28
N ILE A 47 -9.86 7.31 31.39
CA ILE A 47 -8.48 7.74 31.13
C ILE A 47 -7.79 8.08 32.47
N CYS A 48 -6.47 7.90 32.54
CA CYS A 48 -5.65 8.17 33.72
C CYS A 48 -5.48 9.69 34.03
N PRO A 49 -5.55 10.13 35.30
CA PRO A 49 -5.33 11.53 35.70
C PRO A 49 -3.98 12.16 35.27
N PHE A 50 -2.96 11.36 34.98
CA PHE A 50 -1.65 11.88 34.58
C PHE A 50 -1.71 12.63 33.23
N CYS A 51 -2.55 12.18 32.29
CA CYS A 51 -2.72 12.79 30.97
C CYS A 51 -3.31 14.21 31.05
N LEU A 52 -4.15 14.49 32.05
CA LEU A 52 -4.69 15.83 32.30
C LEU A 52 -3.61 16.83 32.77
N ARG A 53 -2.53 16.34 33.39
CA ARG A 53 -1.47 17.19 33.95
C ARG A 53 -0.57 17.81 32.86
N SER A 54 -0.28 17.06 31.80
CA SER A 54 0.45 17.56 30.62
C SER A 54 -0.30 18.68 29.90
N VAL A 55 -1.63 18.55 29.78
CA VAL A 55 -2.49 19.60 29.21
C VAL A 55 -2.54 20.85 30.09
N SER A 56 -2.43 20.69 31.42
CA SER A 56 -2.34 21.84 32.35
C SER A 56 -1.05 22.65 32.15
N LEU A 57 0.08 21.99 31.89
CA LEU A 57 1.37 22.66 31.67
C LEU A 57 1.36 23.57 30.43
N MET A 58 0.84 23.06 29.30
CA MET A 58 0.61 23.88 28.10
C MET A 58 -0.31 25.08 28.35
N LYS A 59 -1.26 24.96 29.29
CA LYS A 59 -2.20 26.04 29.64
C LYS A 59 -1.53 27.18 30.41
N THR A 60 -0.58 26.87 31.30
CA THR A 60 0.22 27.87 32.03
C THR A 60 1.12 28.69 31.10
N ALA A 61 1.73 28.07 30.10
CA ALA A 61 2.60 28.75 29.13
C ALA A 61 1.85 29.81 28.27
N TYR A 62 0.52 29.70 28.14
CA TYR A 62 -0.30 30.57 27.31
C TYR A 62 -0.89 31.80 28.04
N HIS A 63 -0.64 31.96 29.35
CA HIS A 63 -1.28 33.02 30.17
C HIS A 63 -0.33 34.11 30.69
N ALA A 64 0.98 34.02 30.43
CA ALA A 64 1.98 34.98 30.90
C ALA A 64 2.39 35.99 29.81
N ASP A 65 1.44 36.77 29.31
CA ASP A 65 1.67 37.77 28.24
C ASP A 65 2.25 39.09 28.80
N SER A 66 3.45 39.00 29.40
CA SER A 66 4.19 40.15 29.94
C SER A 66 5.69 39.85 30.08
N LYS A 67 6.54 40.83 29.78
CA LYS A 67 8.00 40.71 29.94
C LYS A 67 8.40 40.32 31.37
N VAL A 68 9.05 39.18 31.52
CA VAL A 68 9.83 38.81 32.71
C VAL A 68 11.20 38.32 32.21
N GLU A 69 12.26 38.98 32.66
CA GLU A 69 13.62 38.50 32.45
C GLU A 69 13.87 37.33 33.42
N LEU A 70 14.28 36.17 32.90
CA LEU A 70 14.66 35.02 33.72
C LEU A 70 16.08 35.19 34.29
N THR A 71 16.23 36.14 35.21
CA THR A 71 17.44 36.25 36.04
C THR A 71 17.44 35.16 37.11
N MET A 72 18.52 34.41 37.20
CA MET A 72 18.67 33.23 38.06
C MET A 72 18.78 33.56 39.56
N LEU A 73 18.02 32.83 40.38
CA LEU A 73 18.31 32.45 41.78
C LEU A 73 17.61 31.09 42.04
N ASP A 74 18.20 30.07 42.67
CA ASP A 74 19.53 29.95 43.27
C ASP A 74 20.29 28.73 42.72
N GLU A 75 21.61 28.85 42.60
CA GLU A 75 22.53 27.75 42.36
C GLU A 75 22.99 27.13 43.70
N GLU A 76 22.65 25.87 44.01
CA GLU A 76 23.50 25.09 44.92
C GLU A 76 23.41 23.55 44.72
N LYS A 77 23.85 23.09 43.53
CA LYS A 77 24.61 21.83 43.30
C LYS A 77 24.77 21.52 41.80
N HIS A 78 25.53 22.37 41.12
CA HIS A 78 26.11 22.01 39.82
C HIS A 78 27.54 21.48 40.02
N SER A 79 27.77 20.24 39.60
CA SER A 79 29.05 19.81 39.01
C SER A 79 28.73 18.82 37.88
N ASP A 80 29.52 18.85 36.82
CA ASP A 80 29.55 17.85 35.74
C ASP A 80 28.28 17.69 34.88
N CYS A 81 27.73 18.81 34.39
CA CYS A 81 27.11 18.79 33.05
C CYS A 81 27.16 20.17 32.35
N LYS A 82 28.22 20.41 31.56
CA LYS A 82 28.30 21.49 30.56
C LYS A 82 28.98 20.97 29.30
N GLN A 83 28.22 20.37 28.38
CA GLN A 83 28.45 20.34 26.92
C GLN A 83 27.41 19.43 26.23
N ARG A 84 26.42 20.07 25.59
CA ARG A 84 25.73 19.69 24.33
C ARG A 84 24.51 20.58 24.16
N GLU A 85 24.50 21.35 23.08
CA GLU A 85 23.34 22.14 22.63
C GLU A 85 22.82 21.44 21.37
N ASP A 86 21.69 20.75 21.49
CA ASP A 86 20.99 20.11 20.37
C ASP A 86 19.57 20.73 20.32
N HIS A 87 19.37 21.73 19.47
CA HIS A 87 18.17 22.60 19.50
C HIS A 87 17.02 22.18 18.54
N GLU A 88 17.15 21.06 17.82
CA GLU A 88 16.22 20.73 16.72
C GLU A 88 14.89 20.07 17.15
N GLU A 89 14.79 19.46 18.34
CA GLU A 89 13.55 18.76 18.75
C GLU A 89 12.40 19.72 19.15
N ASP A 90 12.71 20.91 19.69
CA ASP A 90 11.69 21.87 20.15
C ASP A 90 10.96 22.57 18.98
N ASP A 91 11.66 22.93 17.90
CA ASP A 91 11.06 23.64 16.75
C ASP A 91 10.03 22.77 16.02
N VAL A 92 10.28 21.47 15.85
CA VAL A 92 9.33 20.54 15.24
C VAL A 92 8.07 20.40 16.09
N LEU A 93 8.21 20.39 17.42
CA LEU A 93 7.08 20.39 18.35
C LEU A 93 6.28 21.71 18.24
N TYR A 94 6.98 22.84 18.18
CA TYR A 94 6.39 24.18 18.07
C TYR A 94 5.62 24.36 16.75
N GLU A 95 6.16 23.88 15.63
CA GLU A 95 5.53 23.98 14.31
C GLU A 95 4.23 23.15 14.24
N HIS A 96 4.21 21.93 14.77
CA HIS A 96 3.01 21.10 14.80
C HIS A 96 1.95 21.62 15.78
N VAL A 97 2.34 22.11 16.96
CA VAL A 97 1.44 22.82 17.87
C VAL A 97 0.87 24.08 17.21
N SER A 98 1.67 24.82 16.44
CA SER A 98 1.24 25.99 15.66
C SER A 98 0.23 25.63 14.55
N LYS A 99 0.48 24.56 13.78
CA LYS A 99 -0.45 24.01 12.78
C LYS A 99 -1.80 23.65 13.41
N CYS A 100 -1.79 22.90 14.52
CA CYS A 100 -3.00 22.55 15.28
C CYS A 100 -3.72 23.79 15.84
N MET A 101 -2.99 24.75 16.40
CA MET A 101 -3.54 26.03 16.89
C MET A 101 -4.18 26.85 15.78
N ASN A 102 -3.59 26.88 14.58
CA ASN A 102 -4.11 27.63 13.44
C ASN A 102 -5.35 26.96 12.83
N PHE A 103 -5.40 25.62 12.78
CA PHE A 103 -6.65 24.89 12.48
C PHE A 103 -7.73 25.19 13.53
N TRP A 104 -7.38 25.20 14.82
CA TRP A 104 -8.33 25.53 15.90
C TRP A 104 -8.85 26.98 15.81
N LYS A 105 -8.01 27.95 15.42
CA LYS A 105 -8.43 29.32 15.10
C LYS A 105 -9.37 29.36 13.89
N MET A 106 -9.06 28.63 12.81
CA MET A 106 -9.86 28.60 11.59
C MET A 106 -11.26 27.97 11.83
N GLU A 107 -11.32 26.87 12.57
CA GLU A 107 -12.58 26.18 12.84
C GLU A 107 -13.39 26.90 13.95
N ARG A 108 -12.72 27.59 14.88
CA ARG A 108 -13.38 28.58 15.76
C ARG A 108 -13.94 29.75 14.95
N GLY A 109 -13.24 30.20 13.90
CA GLY A 109 -13.72 31.19 12.93
C GLY A 109 -14.97 30.73 12.16
N ARG A 110 -14.99 29.48 11.67
CA ARG A 110 -16.20 28.87 11.06
C ARG A 110 -17.37 28.77 12.03
N ARG A 111 -17.11 28.39 13.29
CA ARG A 111 -18.13 28.37 14.36
C ARG A 111 -18.59 29.78 14.75
N GLN A 112 -17.72 30.78 14.66
CA GLN A 112 -18.07 32.20 14.81
C GLN A 112 -19.00 32.63 13.66
N PHE A 113 -18.65 32.32 12.42
CA PHE A 113 -19.47 32.60 11.22
C PHE A 113 -20.85 31.93 11.28
N HIS A 114 -20.92 30.66 11.73
CA HIS A 114 -22.20 29.99 12.00
C HIS A 114 -22.95 30.57 13.21
N SER A 115 -22.27 30.98 14.28
CA SER A 115 -22.88 31.72 15.40
C SER A 115 -23.53 33.00 14.91
N ASP A 116 -22.84 33.76 14.07
CA ASP A 116 -23.23 35.11 13.72
C ASP A 116 -24.29 35.12 12.60
N ILE A 117 -24.33 34.09 11.75
CA ILE A 117 -25.50 33.76 10.91
C ILE A 117 -26.72 33.35 11.77
N ASN A 118 -26.53 32.54 12.82
CA ASN A 118 -27.64 32.18 13.71
C ASN A 118 -28.11 33.36 14.59
N LYS A 119 -27.26 34.35 14.88
CA LYS A 119 -27.66 35.61 15.54
C LYS A 119 -28.41 36.55 14.62
N SER A 120 -27.99 36.73 13.37
CA SER A 120 -28.74 37.53 12.40
C SER A 120 -30.09 36.92 12.04
N LEU A 121 -30.27 35.61 12.26
CA LEU A 121 -31.55 34.89 12.16
C LEU A 121 -32.35 34.80 13.49
N SER A 122 -31.92 35.45 14.58
CA SER A 122 -32.61 35.37 15.89
C SER A 122 -32.78 36.68 16.66
N MET A 123 -32.42 37.84 16.08
CA MET A 123 -32.69 39.16 16.68
C MET A 123 -33.33 40.15 15.69
N ASP A 124 -34.51 39.80 15.20
CA ASP A 124 -35.59 40.75 14.88
C ASP A 124 -36.94 40.01 14.95
N SER A 125 -37.99 40.47 15.65
CA SER A 125 -38.08 41.65 16.52
C SER A 125 -39.19 41.48 17.58
N THR A 126 -39.05 42.17 18.72
CA THR A 126 -40.09 42.84 19.55
C THR A 126 -39.54 43.07 20.96
N LEU A 127 -39.62 44.26 21.59
CA LEU A 127 -40.16 45.56 21.15
C LEU A 127 -39.15 46.68 21.49
N GLU A 128 -39.27 47.81 20.80
CA GLU A 128 -39.70 49.04 21.50
C GLU A 128 -40.39 50.02 20.53
N CYS A 129 -41.22 50.92 21.06
CA CYS A 129 -42.07 51.81 20.26
C CYS A 129 -41.56 53.26 20.24
N CYS A 130 -41.58 53.91 19.07
CA CYS A 130 -41.68 55.36 18.98
C CYS A 130 -42.38 55.85 17.70
N HIS A 131 -43.64 56.27 17.87
CA HIS A 131 -44.30 57.43 17.26
C HIS A 131 -44.50 57.58 15.72
N LEU A 132 -45.80 57.79 15.39
CA LEU A 132 -46.40 58.74 14.43
C LEU A 132 -46.85 58.30 13.00
N ASN A 133 -48.17 58.05 12.94
CA ASN A 133 -49.15 58.54 11.94
C ASN A 133 -49.38 57.82 10.59
N SER A 134 -50.69 57.70 10.28
CA SER A 134 -51.36 57.37 8.99
C SER A 134 -51.10 55.98 8.37
N SER A 135 -52.08 55.29 7.78
CA SER A 135 -53.54 55.51 7.74
C SER A 135 -54.31 54.31 7.13
N TYR A 136 -55.51 54.02 7.69
CA TYR A 136 -56.68 53.35 7.05
C TYR A 136 -56.65 51.84 6.66
N GLU A 137 -57.77 51.16 7.03
CA GLU A 137 -58.48 50.02 6.36
C GLU A 137 -57.75 48.69 6.00
N ASP A 138 -58.35 47.48 6.05
CA ASP A 138 -59.53 46.92 6.76
C ASP A 138 -59.48 45.34 6.67
N HIS A 139 -60.42 44.62 7.31
CA HIS A 139 -60.86 43.22 7.10
C HIS A 139 -59.95 42.09 7.66
N THR A 140 -60.32 41.33 8.72
CA THR A 140 -61.24 40.15 8.80
C THR A 140 -60.82 38.94 7.94
N HIS A 141 -60.81 37.66 8.35
CA HIS A 141 -61.26 36.88 9.55
C HIS A 141 -60.71 35.41 9.46
N HIS A 142 -60.95 34.34 10.28
CA HIS A 142 -61.87 33.99 11.38
C HIS A 142 -61.42 32.73 12.22
N LYS A 143 -62.07 32.47 13.38
CA LYS A 143 -62.50 31.20 14.07
C LYS A 143 -61.73 29.84 13.88
N ARG A 144 -61.29 29.13 14.95
CA ARG A 144 -61.99 28.19 15.93
C ARG A 144 -62.37 26.80 15.34
N ASN A 145 -62.44 25.63 16.03
CA ASN A 145 -62.37 25.17 17.46
C ASN A 145 -61.20 24.15 17.68
N LEU A 146 -60.85 23.49 18.82
CA LEU A 146 -61.41 23.16 20.16
C LEU A 146 -62.12 21.77 20.36
N SER A 147 -61.95 21.15 21.55
CA SER A 147 -62.49 19.86 22.12
C SER A 147 -61.95 18.51 21.56
N GLU A 148 -61.86 17.35 22.25
CA GLU A 148 -61.69 16.84 23.67
C GLU A 148 -61.72 15.26 23.60
N VAL A 149 -61.44 14.35 24.56
CA VAL A 149 -61.13 14.29 26.03
C VAL A 149 -60.39 12.95 26.42
N ASN A 150 -59.76 12.86 27.62
CA ASN A 150 -59.27 11.64 28.36
C ASN A 150 -58.21 10.69 27.70
N GLU A 151 -57.49 9.78 28.41
CA GLU A 151 -57.63 9.20 29.77
C GLU A 151 -56.31 8.77 30.47
N MET A 152 -56.27 8.89 31.82
CA MET A 152 -55.42 8.24 32.85
C MET A 152 -53.86 8.32 32.89
N ASP A 153 -53.40 8.80 34.06
CA ASP A 153 -52.05 8.76 34.70
C ASP A 153 -52.00 7.53 35.69
N PRO A 154 -51.10 7.33 36.70
CA PRO A 154 -49.91 8.09 37.13
C PRO A 154 -48.65 7.27 37.54
N PHE A 155 -47.51 7.95 37.77
CA PHE A 155 -46.84 8.05 39.10
C PHE A 155 -45.53 8.88 39.10
N LEU A 156 -45.60 10.10 39.68
CA LEU A 156 -44.69 10.70 40.69
C LEU A 156 -43.13 10.74 40.49
N SER A 157 -42.39 11.82 40.83
CA SER A 157 -42.74 13.07 41.54
C SER A 157 -41.75 14.25 41.36
N THR A 158 -42.24 15.46 41.67
CA THR A 158 -41.57 16.70 42.17
C THR A 158 -40.03 16.83 42.13
N LYS A 159 -39.36 17.89 41.62
CA LYS A 159 -39.66 19.31 41.29
C LYS A 159 -39.66 20.32 42.47
N LYS A 160 -38.79 21.36 42.37
CA LYS A 160 -38.70 22.69 43.05
C LYS A 160 -37.69 22.92 44.20
N MET A 161 -36.59 23.60 43.84
CA MET A 161 -35.99 24.83 44.44
C MET A 161 -36.47 25.38 45.80
N LYS A 162 -35.49 25.83 46.62
CA LYS A 162 -35.48 27.16 47.28
C LYS A 162 -34.06 27.58 47.78
N HIS A 163 -33.81 28.90 47.82
CA HIS A 163 -32.67 29.58 48.49
C HIS A 163 -33.03 29.91 49.97
N PRO A 164 -32.19 30.54 50.83
CA PRO A 164 -30.85 31.15 50.62
C PRO A 164 -29.78 30.84 51.72
N ASN A 165 -28.65 31.56 51.67
CA ASN A 165 -27.62 31.81 52.71
C ASN A 165 -26.83 30.63 53.32
N GLU A 166 -25.49 30.66 53.20
CA GLU A 166 -24.57 31.03 54.29
C GLU A 166 -23.10 31.08 53.81
N GLN A 167 -22.15 31.46 54.69
CA GLN A 167 -20.73 31.71 54.36
C GLN A 167 -19.79 30.59 54.84
N PHE A 168 -18.67 30.41 54.13
CA PHE A 168 -17.48 29.65 54.52
C PHE A 168 -17.65 28.17 54.94
N SER A 169 -17.69 27.26 53.98
CA SER A 169 -16.54 26.36 53.68
C SER A 169 -16.90 25.29 52.64
N ALA A 170 -16.06 25.12 51.62
CA ALA A 170 -16.18 24.07 50.60
C ALA A 170 -14.80 23.68 50.07
N THR A 171 -14.63 22.40 49.71
CA THR A 171 -13.34 21.82 49.32
C THR A 171 -13.05 21.97 47.81
N PRO A 172 -11.80 21.79 47.34
CA PRO A 172 -11.41 21.96 45.93
C PRO A 172 -12.01 20.95 44.91
N SER A 173 -13.06 20.22 45.27
CA SER A 173 -13.54 19.02 44.58
C SER A 173 -14.57 19.30 43.46
N GLU A 174 -15.43 20.31 43.60
CA GLU A 174 -16.63 20.41 42.74
C GLU A 174 -16.42 21.08 41.38
N TYR A 175 -15.42 21.97 41.25
CA TYR A 175 -15.05 22.59 39.96
C TYR A 175 -14.42 21.62 38.96
N SER A 176 -14.04 20.41 39.39
CA SER A 176 -13.40 19.38 38.55
C SER A 176 -14.38 18.66 37.59
N SER A 177 -15.68 18.68 37.89
CA SER A 177 -16.64 17.74 37.28
C SER A 177 -17.13 18.09 35.86
N ARG A 178 -16.93 19.33 35.37
CA ARG A 178 -17.51 19.80 34.08
C ARG A 178 -16.53 20.09 32.94
N PHE A 179 -15.22 19.90 33.14
CA PHE A 179 -14.20 20.16 32.11
C PHE A 179 -13.37 18.92 31.70
N ASN A 180 -13.70 17.74 32.23
CA ASN A 180 -12.89 16.52 32.11
C ASN A 180 -13.34 15.54 31.01
N GLN A 181 -14.08 16.01 30.00
CA GLN A 181 -14.39 15.24 28.79
C GLN A 181 -14.07 16.04 27.54
N ILE A 182 -12.88 15.79 26.98
CA ILE A 182 -12.73 15.80 25.52
C ILE A 182 -13.41 14.51 25.04
N GLY A 183 -14.46 14.62 24.23
CA GLY A 183 -15.15 13.45 23.69
C GLY A 183 -14.21 12.61 22.83
N ASN A 184 -14.36 11.28 22.88
CA ASN A 184 -13.47 10.36 22.17
C ASN A 184 -13.42 10.65 20.66
N ASP A 185 -14.53 11.07 20.06
CA ASP A 185 -14.64 11.50 18.65
C ASP A 185 -13.65 12.62 18.31
N MET A 186 -13.38 13.52 19.26
CA MET A 186 -12.42 14.62 19.07
C MET A 186 -10.97 14.14 19.19
N ILE A 187 -10.71 13.08 19.97
CA ILE A 187 -9.42 12.39 20.01
C ILE A 187 -9.22 11.59 18.71
N PHE A 188 -10.25 10.90 18.23
CA PHE A 188 -10.28 10.19 16.94
C PHE A 188 -9.94 11.14 15.78
N HIS A 189 -10.62 12.28 15.66
CA HIS A 189 -10.34 13.26 14.61
C HIS A 189 -9.00 13.98 14.76
N ILE A 190 -8.36 14.00 15.93
CA ILE A 190 -6.97 14.46 16.07
C ILE A 190 -6.00 13.40 15.53
N LEU A 191 -6.27 12.12 15.82
CA LEU A 191 -5.44 10.98 15.41
C LEU A 191 -5.56 10.64 13.92
N GLU A 192 -6.62 11.08 13.22
CA GLU A 192 -6.66 11.07 11.74
C GLU A 192 -5.60 11.98 11.09
N TYR A 193 -4.94 12.86 11.86
CA TYR A 193 -3.85 13.74 11.40
C TYR A 193 -2.51 13.54 12.12
N LEU A 194 -2.38 12.52 12.99
CA LEU A 194 -1.10 12.15 13.60
C LEU A 194 -0.54 10.92 12.89
N ASP A 195 0.74 10.94 12.54
CA ASP A 195 1.35 9.82 11.82
C ASP A 195 1.50 8.58 12.74
N SER A 196 1.58 7.39 12.13
CA SER A 196 1.61 6.13 12.87
C SER A 196 2.92 5.91 13.64
N ARG A 197 4.03 6.53 13.22
CA ARG A 197 5.30 6.53 13.97
C ARG A 197 5.19 7.42 15.19
N PHE A 198 4.66 8.65 15.10
CA PHE A 198 4.39 9.49 16.29
C PHE A 198 3.43 8.80 17.29
N CYS A 199 2.36 8.16 16.81
CA CYS A 199 1.44 7.41 17.67
C CYS A 199 2.14 6.30 18.47
N VAL A 200 3.09 5.58 17.87
CA VAL A 200 3.80 4.47 18.53
C VAL A 200 5.06 4.92 19.28
N GLN A 201 5.81 5.89 18.77
CA GLN A 201 7.00 6.43 19.43
C GLN A 201 6.67 7.37 20.60
N VAL A 202 5.50 8.03 20.62
CA VAL A 202 5.13 9.04 21.63
C VAL A 202 3.92 8.58 22.45
N CYS A 203 2.75 8.33 21.85
CA CYS A 203 1.52 8.05 22.61
C CYS A 203 1.61 6.74 23.42
N ALA A 204 2.29 5.71 22.90
CA ALA A 204 2.54 4.46 23.63
C ALA A 204 3.38 4.65 24.90
N LYS A 205 4.36 5.58 24.89
CA LYS A 205 5.22 5.86 26.07
C LYS A 205 4.46 6.61 27.17
N ILE A 206 3.45 7.40 26.82
CA ILE A 206 2.75 8.31 27.73
C ILE A 206 1.59 7.63 28.49
N SER A 207 1.01 6.54 27.98
CA SER A 207 -0.09 5.83 28.65
C SER A 207 0.01 4.31 28.58
N LYS A 208 -0.17 3.64 29.74
CA LYS A 208 -0.21 2.18 29.84
C LYS A 208 -1.35 1.54 29.02
N GLN A 209 -2.48 2.25 28.84
CA GLN A 209 -3.58 1.79 27.98
C GLN A 209 -3.17 1.83 26.51
N TRP A 210 -2.49 2.90 26.08
CA TRP A 210 -1.97 3.03 24.72
C TRP A 210 -0.89 2.00 24.42
N ASN A 211 0.07 1.80 25.33
CA ASN A 211 1.05 0.71 25.24
C ASN A 211 0.36 -0.66 25.07
N ALA A 212 -0.67 -0.96 25.86
CA ALA A 212 -1.39 -2.24 25.78
C ALA A 212 -2.15 -2.45 24.46
N GLN A 213 -2.63 -1.39 23.80
CA GLN A 213 -3.23 -1.49 22.46
C GLN A 213 -2.18 -1.56 21.35
N VAL A 214 -1.09 -0.79 21.44
CA VAL A 214 0.04 -0.83 20.49
C VAL A 214 0.68 -2.23 20.45
N LEU A 215 0.76 -2.92 21.59
CA LEU A 215 1.20 -4.32 21.70
C LEU A 215 0.23 -5.36 21.09
N ARG A 216 -0.92 -4.93 20.52
CA ARG A 216 -1.81 -5.74 19.70
C ARG A 216 -1.69 -5.46 18.20
N ILE A 217 -1.14 -4.31 17.80
CA ILE A 217 -1.04 -3.92 16.38
C ILE A 217 -0.10 -4.91 15.66
N PRO A 218 -0.58 -5.66 14.65
CA PRO A 218 0.29 -6.55 13.88
C PRO A 218 1.36 -5.72 13.17
N LEU A 219 2.63 -6.04 13.44
CA LEU A 219 3.77 -5.36 12.81
C LEU A 219 4.32 -6.19 11.65
N SER A 220 4.77 -5.48 10.62
CA SER A 220 5.71 -5.97 9.62
C SER A 220 7.02 -5.21 9.81
N ILE A 221 8.14 -5.90 9.69
CA ILE A 221 9.47 -5.29 9.63
C ILE A 221 10.14 -5.77 8.34
N LYS A 222 10.65 -4.81 7.57
CA LYS A 222 11.35 -5.04 6.30
C LYS A 222 12.81 -4.61 6.45
N PHE A 223 13.74 -5.48 6.07
CA PHE A 223 15.14 -5.17 5.87
C PHE A 223 15.44 -5.41 4.39
N PHE A 224 16.01 -4.42 3.71
CA PHE A 224 16.42 -4.50 2.32
C PHE A 224 17.76 -3.78 2.14
N ARG A 225 18.40 -4.01 1.01
CA ARG A 225 19.67 -3.38 0.64
C ARG A 225 19.50 -1.88 0.39
N GLU A 226 20.07 -1.04 1.26
CA GLU A 226 20.34 0.37 0.97
C GLU A 226 21.68 0.49 0.20
N GLU A 227 21.79 1.42 -0.75
CA GLU A 227 22.98 1.57 -1.61
C GLU A 227 24.20 2.13 -0.85
N GLU A 228 23.97 2.90 0.23
CA GLU A 228 25.02 3.42 1.11
C GLU A 228 25.38 2.42 2.23
N ILE A 229 26.22 1.44 1.90
CA ILE A 229 27.07 0.65 2.82
C ILE A 229 26.37 0.20 4.12
N ASP A 230 25.71 -0.97 4.09
CA ASP A 230 25.32 -1.71 5.31
C ASP A 230 26.56 -2.06 6.15
N GLN A 231 26.89 -1.22 7.12
CA GLN A 231 28.07 -1.37 7.97
C GLN A 231 27.98 -2.69 8.73
N GLU A 232 29.08 -3.45 8.74
CA GLU A 232 29.11 -4.88 9.10
C GLU A 232 28.25 -5.21 10.33
N GLY A 233 27.15 -5.94 10.08
CA GLY A 233 26.26 -6.42 11.14
C GLY A 233 25.19 -5.44 11.62
N THR A 234 24.91 -4.32 10.93
CA THR A 234 23.86 -3.37 11.35
C THR A 234 22.48 -4.03 11.46
N VAL A 235 22.08 -4.89 10.51
CA VAL A 235 20.83 -5.67 10.63
C VAL A 235 20.90 -6.68 11.78
N LEU A 236 22.04 -7.38 11.95
CA LEU A 236 22.25 -8.33 13.02
C LEU A 236 22.15 -7.67 14.41
N ALA A 237 22.70 -6.47 14.58
CA ALA A 237 22.62 -5.69 15.81
C ALA A 237 21.20 -5.15 16.07
N LYS A 238 20.49 -4.68 15.04
CA LYS A 238 19.07 -4.28 15.14
C LYS A 238 18.19 -5.46 15.56
N LEU A 239 18.41 -6.65 14.99
CA LEU A 239 17.71 -7.88 15.35
C LEU A 239 18.06 -8.37 16.76
N ASP A 240 19.34 -8.39 17.15
CA ASP A 240 19.74 -8.79 18.51
C ASP A 240 19.17 -7.81 19.56
N GLN A 241 19.24 -6.49 19.32
CA GLN A 241 18.60 -5.49 20.18
C GLN A 241 17.08 -5.71 20.29
N PHE A 242 16.41 -6.02 19.18
CA PHE A 242 14.99 -6.36 19.16
C PHE A 242 14.69 -7.64 19.96
N VAL A 243 15.52 -8.69 19.82
CA VAL A 243 15.39 -9.96 20.54
C VAL A 243 15.69 -9.80 22.04
N SER A 244 16.78 -9.14 22.40
CA SER A 244 17.32 -9.00 23.76
C SER A 244 16.62 -7.93 24.61
N SER A 245 15.85 -7.01 24.02
CA SER A 245 15.15 -5.94 24.75
C SER A 245 14.18 -6.45 25.83
N SER A 246 14.19 -5.84 27.02
CA SER A 246 13.31 -6.21 28.15
C SER A 246 11.88 -5.62 28.06
N THR A 247 11.57 -4.91 26.98
CA THR A 247 10.25 -4.35 26.68
C THR A 247 9.22 -5.46 26.40
N HIS A 248 7.94 -5.13 26.55
CA HIS A 248 6.85 -6.08 26.30
C HIS A 248 6.88 -6.58 24.85
N GLN A 249 6.58 -7.87 24.64
CA GLN A 249 6.62 -8.52 23.32
C GLN A 249 5.71 -7.79 22.32
N PRO A 250 6.25 -7.13 21.28
CA PRO A 250 5.44 -6.54 20.22
C PRO A 250 4.78 -7.63 19.39
N ASN A 251 3.65 -7.32 18.74
CA ASN A 251 2.91 -8.26 17.91
C ASN A 251 3.53 -8.36 16.50
N LEU A 252 4.80 -8.76 16.42
CA LEU A 252 5.47 -8.98 15.14
C LEU A 252 4.85 -10.18 14.42
N THR A 253 4.25 -9.93 13.26
CA THR A 253 3.52 -10.91 12.45
C THR A 253 4.20 -11.17 11.11
N SER A 254 4.92 -10.20 10.56
CA SER A 254 5.66 -10.30 9.30
C SER A 254 7.11 -9.84 9.49
N LEU A 255 8.04 -10.59 8.91
CA LEU A 255 9.46 -10.25 8.83
C LEU A 255 9.93 -10.55 7.41
N GLU A 256 10.55 -9.56 6.79
CA GLU A 256 11.07 -9.60 5.42
C GLU A 256 12.52 -9.13 5.46
N ILE A 257 13.40 -9.90 4.83
CA ILE A 257 14.84 -9.71 4.84
C ILE A 257 15.33 -10.05 3.44
N ASP A 258 15.48 -9.04 2.60
CA ASP A 258 15.70 -9.23 1.16
C ASP A 258 17.07 -8.67 0.72
N GLU A 259 17.81 -9.46 -0.05
CA GLU A 259 19.09 -9.10 -0.69
C GLU A 259 20.19 -8.56 0.26
N LEU A 260 20.35 -9.10 1.48
CA LEU A 260 21.32 -8.56 2.44
C LEU A 260 22.78 -8.97 2.12
N PRO A 261 23.71 -8.02 1.88
CA PRO A 261 25.09 -8.34 1.52
C PRO A 261 25.88 -9.15 2.56
N ASN A 262 25.47 -9.06 3.83
CA ASN A 262 26.10 -9.73 4.97
C ASN A 262 25.19 -10.79 5.62
N PHE A 263 24.24 -11.37 4.87
CA PHE A 263 23.38 -12.44 5.39
C PHE A 263 24.20 -13.64 5.88
N ASN A 264 23.81 -14.22 7.02
CA ASN A 264 24.56 -15.30 7.66
C ASN A 264 23.69 -16.11 8.64
N GLU A 265 24.18 -17.31 9.01
CA GLU A 265 23.43 -18.25 9.87
C GLU A 265 22.98 -17.63 11.20
N ARG A 266 23.74 -16.69 11.78
CA ARG A 266 23.44 -16.09 13.09
C ARG A 266 22.19 -15.21 13.07
N ILE A 267 21.86 -14.58 11.93
CA ILE A 267 20.59 -13.87 11.72
C ILE A 267 19.43 -14.86 11.85
N VAL A 268 19.55 -16.02 11.18
CA VAL A 268 18.53 -17.08 11.19
C VAL A 268 18.41 -17.75 12.56
N GLU A 269 19.51 -17.98 13.28
CA GLU A 269 19.50 -18.45 14.66
C GLU A 269 18.72 -17.51 15.59
N LEU A 270 18.89 -16.19 15.47
CA LEU A 270 18.17 -15.21 16.30
C LEU A 270 16.66 -15.19 16.00
N ILE A 271 16.26 -15.35 14.73
CA ILE A 271 14.85 -15.44 14.33
C ILE A 271 14.25 -16.75 14.84
N ALA A 272 14.91 -17.89 14.59
CA ALA A 272 14.42 -19.22 14.95
C ALA A 272 14.42 -19.47 16.47
N GLY A 273 15.42 -18.94 17.20
CA GLY A 273 15.58 -19.13 18.65
C GLY A 273 14.83 -18.13 19.52
N SER A 274 14.29 -17.04 18.95
CA SER A 274 13.63 -15.99 19.74
C SER A 274 12.15 -16.25 19.97
N LYS A 275 11.77 -16.37 21.25
CA LYS A 275 10.36 -16.43 21.67
C LYS A 275 9.55 -15.21 21.21
N LYS A 276 10.15 -14.07 20.89
CA LYS A 276 9.41 -12.92 20.34
C LYS A 276 8.80 -13.21 18.97
N MET A 277 9.41 -14.08 18.17
CA MET A 277 8.90 -14.52 16.87
C MET A 277 7.74 -15.52 16.97
N SER A 278 7.26 -15.87 18.18
CA SER A 278 6.14 -16.82 18.39
C SER A 278 4.76 -16.37 17.87
N ARG A 279 4.68 -15.21 17.21
CA ARG A 279 3.49 -14.72 16.48
C ARG A 279 3.75 -14.45 14.99
N LEU A 280 4.96 -14.76 14.52
CA LEU A 280 5.34 -14.59 13.13
C LEU A 280 4.54 -15.56 12.27
N ASN A 281 3.75 -15.01 11.33
CA ASN A 281 2.97 -15.78 10.36
C ASN A 281 3.54 -15.67 8.94
N THR A 282 4.37 -14.65 8.68
CA THR A 282 5.00 -14.41 7.38
C THR A 282 6.50 -14.22 7.58
N LEU A 283 7.30 -15.06 6.93
CA LEU A 283 8.75 -14.93 6.86
C LEU A 283 9.18 -14.91 5.38
N ILE A 284 9.84 -13.84 4.98
CA ILE A 284 10.42 -13.66 3.64
C ILE A 284 11.93 -13.48 3.84
N LEU A 285 12.72 -14.23 3.08
CA LEU A 285 14.18 -14.29 3.14
C LEU A 285 14.78 -14.23 1.72
N ASP A 286 14.13 -13.51 0.80
CA ASP A 286 14.39 -13.63 -0.64
C ASP A 286 15.77 -13.03 -1.00
N TYR A 287 16.44 -13.57 -2.04
CA TYR A 287 17.77 -13.14 -2.50
C TYR A 287 18.90 -13.26 -1.45
N ASN A 288 18.81 -14.20 -0.50
CA ASN A 288 19.89 -14.48 0.46
C ASN A 288 20.44 -15.91 0.31
N ASP A 289 21.73 -16.12 0.59
CA ASP A 289 22.31 -17.47 0.64
C ASP A 289 21.83 -18.21 1.90
N LEU A 290 21.23 -19.40 1.72
CA LEU A 290 20.54 -20.15 2.76
C LEU A 290 21.10 -21.56 2.91
N SER A 291 22.10 -21.69 3.77
CA SER A 291 22.68 -22.98 4.12
C SER A 291 21.64 -23.96 4.69
N ALA A 292 21.95 -25.27 4.59
CA ALA A 292 21.16 -26.31 5.23
C ALA A 292 20.98 -26.08 6.75
N ASN A 293 21.92 -25.40 7.44
CA ASN A 293 21.78 -25.05 8.86
C ASN A 293 20.76 -23.94 9.10
N CYS A 294 20.70 -22.92 8.24
CA CYS A 294 19.65 -21.89 8.28
C CYS A 294 18.27 -22.55 8.20
N LEU A 295 18.08 -23.40 7.17
CA LEU A 295 16.82 -24.09 6.93
C LEU A 295 16.48 -25.09 8.04
N ARG A 296 17.49 -25.73 8.65
CA ARG A 296 17.34 -26.62 9.82
C ARG A 296 16.90 -25.86 11.07
N SER A 297 17.44 -24.67 11.30
CA SER A 297 17.06 -23.78 12.40
C SER A 297 15.61 -23.31 12.26
N ILE A 298 15.22 -22.83 11.07
CA ILE A 298 13.83 -22.44 10.77
C ILE A 298 12.89 -23.64 10.94
N SER A 299 13.20 -24.77 10.29
CA SER A 299 12.36 -25.97 10.25
C SER A 299 12.21 -26.68 11.60
N SER A 300 13.15 -26.46 12.54
CA SER A 300 13.12 -27.05 13.89
C SER A 300 12.62 -26.08 14.97
N SER A 301 12.46 -24.78 14.66
CA SER A 301 12.08 -23.75 15.63
C SER A 301 10.76 -24.05 16.33
N GLU A 302 10.77 -23.99 17.67
CA GLU A 302 9.57 -24.06 18.50
C GLU A 302 8.68 -22.80 18.39
N HIS A 303 9.21 -21.71 17.83
CA HIS A 303 8.56 -20.40 17.75
C HIS A 303 7.94 -20.14 16.39
N LEU A 304 8.52 -20.68 15.30
CA LEU A 304 8.02 -20.52 13.94
C LEU A 304 6.92 -21.53 13.53
N LYS A 305 6.40 -22.32 14.48
CA LYS A 305 5.27 -23.26 14.28
C LYS A 305 3.96 -22.61 13.80
N GLY A 306 3.86 -21.28 13.87
CA GLY A 306 2.71 -20.49 13.40
C GLY A 306 2.89 -19.84 12.02
N LEU A 307 3.97 -20.14 11.29
CA LEU A 307 4.17 -19.60 9.94
C LEU A 307 3.08 -20.11 8.97
N THR A 308 2.42 -19.16 8.31
CA THR A 308 1.45 -19.38 7.23
C THR A 308 2.02 -19.07 5.84
N LYS A 309 3.00 -18.16 5.75
CA LYS A 309 3.76 -17.87 4.53
C LYS A 309 5.27 -17.99 4.79
N LEU A 310 5.96 -18.70 3.90
CA LEU A 310 7.42 -18.77 3.84
C LEU A 310 7.87 -18.49 2.40
N SER A 311 8.74 -17.50 2.23
CA SER A 311 9.31 -17.12 0.94
C SER A 311 10.83 -17.19 1.00
N LEU A 312 11.41 -17.86 0.01
CA LEU A 312 12.83 -18.17 -0.12
C LEU A 312 13.32 -17.87 -1.56
N ASN A 313 12.68 -16.95 -2.29
CA ASN A 313 12.89 -16.80 -3.73
C ASN A 313 14.32 -16.31 -4.03
N SER A 314 14.92 -16.82 -5.11
CA SER A 314 16.31 -16.53 -5.52
C SER A 314 17.36 -16.85 -4.46
N CYS A 315 17.03 -17.73 -3.50
CA CYS A 315 17.98 -18.35 -2.58
C CYS A 315 18.41 -19.69 -3.19
N SER A 316 19.71 -19.97 -3.31
CA SER A 316 20.17 -21.28 -3.81
C SER A 316 19.96 -22.33 -2.72
N LEU A 317 19.01 -23.24 -2.94
CA LEU A 317 18.64 -24.28 -1.98
C LEU A 317 19.28 -25.60 -2.41
N SER A 318 20.13 -26.20 -1.57
CA SER A 318 20.62 -27.55 -1.83
C SER A 318 19.53 -28.61 -1.62
N ASP A 319 19.72 -29.80 -2.21
CA ASP A 319 18.86 -30.97 -2.03
C ASP A 319 18.63 -31.27 -0.53
N GLU A 320 19.66 -31.10 0.31
CA GLU A 320 19.56 -31.24 1.76
C GLU A 320 18.67 -30.15 2.38
N GLY A 321 18.83 -28.90 1.92
CA GLY A 321 18.00 -27.76 2.32
C GLY A 321 16.52 -27.97 2.04
N VAL A 322 16.18 -28.40 0.81
CA VAL A 322 14.80 -28.75 0.44
C VAL A 322 14.31 -29.93 1.29
N ALA A 323 15.11 -31.00 1.40
CA ALA A 323 14.78 -32.18 2.20
C ALA A 323 14.50 -31.85 3.68
N ILE A 324 15.16 -30.84 4.26
CA ILE A 324 14.92 -30.36 5.62
C ILE A 324 13.56 -29.67 5.76
N ILE A 325 13.21 -28.77 4.83
CA ILE A 325 11.93 -28.04 4.85
C ILE A 325 10.75 -29.01 4.68
N VAL A 326 10.81 -29.87 3.66
CA VAL A 326 9.69 -30.76 3.31
C VAL A 326 9.44 -31.84 4.37
N ASN A 327 10.45 -32.21 5.16
CA ASN A 327 10.31 -33.14 6.29
C ASN A 327 10.03 -32.45 7.64
N SER A 328 9.90 -31.13 7.70
CA SER A 328 9.60 -30.41 8.95
C SER A 328 8.27 -30.86 9.57
N ASN A 329 8.26 -31.03 10.90
CA ASN A 329 7.03 -31.23 11.67
C ASN A 329 6.37 -29.92 12.13
N ASN A 330 7.03 -28.77 11.94
CA ASN A 330 6.59 -27.46 12.41
C ASN A 330 5.91 -26.63 11.31
N MET A 331 6.17 -26.91 10.02
CA MET A 331 5.54 -26.23 8.87
C MET A 331 4.07 -26.61 8.61
N LYS A 332 3.37 -27.17 9.60
CA LYS A 332 1.98 -27.63 9.45
C LYS A 332 0.97 -26.51 9.29
N GLU A 333 1.28 -25.30 9.76
CA GLU A 333 0.42 -24.14 9.53
C GLU A 333 0.71 -23.38 8.24
N LEU A 334 1.66 -23.84 7.41
CA LEU A 334 1.95 -23.19 6.14
C LEU A 334 0.75 -23.29 5.18
N ARG A 335 0.51 -22.21 4.45
CA ARG A 335 -0.54 -22.01 3.45
C ARG A 335 0.02 -21.51 2.12
N GLU A 336 1.18 -20.85 2.15
CA GLU A 336 1.89 -20.30 1.00
C GLU A 336 3.40 -20.61 1.11
N LEU A 337 3.96 -21.20 0.05
CA LEU A 337 5.39 -21.49 -0.08
C LEU A 337 5.91 -20.93 -1.40
N CYS A 338 6.89 -20.03 -1.33
CA CYS A 338 7.55 -19.47 -2.51
C CYS A 338 9.02 -19.93 -2.56
N MET A 339 9.38 -20.62 -3.64
CA MET A 339 10.74 -21.08 -3.94
C MET A 339 11.03 -20.87 -5.44
N ASN A 340 10.78 -19.65 -5.91
CA ASN A 340 11.07 -19.25 -7.29
C ASN A 340 12.59 -19.03 -7.47
N CYS A 341 13.18 -19.39 -8.60
CA CYS A 341 14.62 -19.23 -8.88
C CYS A 341 15.54 -19.91 -7.82
N CYS A 342 15.17 -21.09 -7.32
CA CYS A 342 15.81 -21.77 -6.19
C CYS A 342 16.62 -23.02 -6.58
N ASP A 343 16.98 -23.16 -7.85
CA ASP A 343 17.66 -24.34 -8.43
C ASP A 343 16.91 -25.68 -8.24
N ILE A 344 15.60 -25.65 -7.93
CA ILE A 344 14.78 -26.85 -7.61
C ILE A 344 14.76 -27.84 -8.78
N GLY A 345 15.19 -29.09 -8.51
CA GLY A 345 15.23 -30.17 -9.49
C GLY A 345 14.04 -31.14 -9.43
N ASN A 346 14.09 -32.16 -10.30
CA ASN A 346 13.05 -33.20 -10.39
C ASN A 346 12.97 -34.09 -9.14
N GLU A 347 14.08 -34.32 -8.43
CA GLU A 347 14.08 -35.10 -7.17
C GLU A 347 13.55 -34.26 -6.00
N ASP A 348 13.85 -32.96 -5.97
CA ASP A 348 13.29 -32.00 -5.02
C ASP A 348 11.78 -31.89 -5.16
N LEU A 349 11.26 -31.81 -6.40
CA LEU A 349 9.83 -31.81 -6.64
C LEU A 349 9.16 -33.11 -6.14
N ARG A 350 9.84 -34.27 -6.24
CA ARG A 350 9.36 -35.52 -5.61
C ARG A 350 9.35 -35.40 -4.08
N ALA A 351 10.41 -34.87 -3.47
CA ALA A 351 10.48 -34.66 -2.01
C ALA A 351 9.40 -33.69 -1.50
N ILE A 352 9.15 -32.59 -2.22
CA ILE A 352 8.06 -31.63 -2.01
C ILE A 352 6.70 -32.34 -2.11
N SER A 353 6.48 -33.10 -3.19
CA SER A 353 5.21 -33.80 -3.43
C SER A 353 4.89 -34.89 -2.39
N ALA A 354 5.91 -35.47 -1.76
CA ALA A 354 5.77 -36.50 -0.73
C ALA A 354 5.52 -35.93 0.69
N SER A 355 5.60 -34.61 0.88
CA SER A 355 5.47 -33.98 2.19
C SER A 355 4.05 -34.00 2.75
N LYS A 356 3.92 -34.51 3.98
CA LYS A 356 2.63 -34.71 4.66
C LYS A 356 1.97 -33.41 5.12
N TRP A 357 2.74 -32.35 5.36
CA TRP A 357 2.21 -31.08 5.85
C TRP A 357 1.60 -30.22 4.74
N MET A 358 1.89 -30.54 3.48
CA MET A 358 1.31 -29.88 2.28
C MET A 358 -0.22 -30.00 2.20
N SER A 359 -0.84 -30.88 3.00
CA SER A 359 -2.30 -31.02 3.14
C SER A 359 -3.04 -29.79 3.64
N ASN A 360 -2.32 -28.73 4.03
CA ASN A 360 -2.87 -27.41 4.32
C ASN A 360 -2.42 -26.32 3.32
N LEU A 361 -1.53 -26.63 2.38
CA LEU A 361 -0.97 -25.65 1.45
C LEU A 361 -2.04 -25.23 0.44
N THR A 362 -2.18 -23.91 0.28
CA THR A 362 -3.14 -23.27 -0.65
C THR A 362 -2.46 -22.56 -1.81
N ALA A 363 -1.17 -22.21 -1.69
CA ALA A 363 -0.39 -21.56 -2.72
C ALA A 363 1.04 -22.12 -2.79
N LEU A 364 1.50 -22.42 -4.00
CA LEU A 364 2.84 -22.96 -4.27
C LEU A 364 3.43 -22.23 -5.49
N HIS A 365 4.58 -21.60 -5.29
CA HIS A 365 5.28 -20.87 -6.34
C HIS A 365 6.66 -21.49 -6.56
N LEU A 366 6.87 -21.97 -7.79
CA LEU A 366 8.05 -22.69 -8.23
C LEU A 366 8.57 -22.14 -9.57
N GLN A 367 8.35 -20.85 -9.84
CA GLN A 367 8.75 -20.17 -11.07
C GLN A 367 10.27 -20.24 -11.32
N ASP A 368 10.68 -20.30 -12.59
CA ASP A 368 12.08 -20.15 -13.04
C ASP A 368 13.09 -21.10 -12.33
N ASN A 369 12.65 -22.33 -12.04
CA ASN A 369 13.48 -23.44 -11.58
C ASN A 369 13.88 -24.39 -12.74
N VAL A 370 14.56 -25.51 -12.43
CA VAL A 370 15.22 -26.39 -13.42
C VAL A 370 14.55 -27.76 -13.62
N PHE A 371 13.33 -27.98 -13.09
CA PHE A 371 12.57 -29.22 -13.30
C PHE A 371 11.64 -29.15 -14.52
N ASP A 372 11.59 -30.25 -15.28
CA ASP A 372 10.87 -30.35 -16.57
C ASP A 372 9.56 -31.18 -16.50
N CYS A 373 9.20 -31.69 -15.32
CA CYS A 373 8.06 -32.59 -15.15
C CYS A 373 7.24 -32.28 -13.87
N VAL A 374 5.95 -32.01 -14.02
CA VAL A 374 5.02 -31.71 -12.90
C VAL A 374 4.30 -32.95 -12.34
N GLU A 375 4.59 -34.14 -12.87
CA GLU A 375 3.91 -35.40 -12.52
C GLU A 375 3.91 -35.71 -11.00
N PRO A 376 5.02 -35.56 -10.25
CA PRO A 376 5.03 -35.85 -8.81
C PRO A 376 4.05 -34.97 -8.04
N LEU A 377 4.03 -33.67 -8.36
CA LEU A 377 3.13 -32.69 -7.76
C LEU A 377 1.66 -33.04 -8.07
N CYS A 378 1.35 -33.32 -9.35
CA CYS A 378 0.00 -33.62 -9.80
C CYS A 378 -0.57 -34.90 -9.17
N LYS A 379 0.28 -35.90 -8.90
CA LYS A 379 -0.10 -37.18 -8.27
C LYS A 379 -0.09 -37.15 -6.73
N SER A 380 0.33 -36.05 -6.10
CA SER A 380 0.36 -35.97 -4.64
C SER A 380 -1.04 -35.95 -4.03
N SER A 381 -1.32 -36.91 -3.14
CA SER A 381 -2.54 -36.90 -2.31
C SER A 381 -2.52 -35.82 -1.22
N PHE A 382 -1.38 -35.17 -0.98
CA PHE A 382 -1.25 -34.09 -0.01
C PHE A 382 -1.52 -32.71 -0.61
N MET A 383 -1.56 -32.54 -1.93
CA MET A 383 -1.72 -31.22 -2.57
C MET A 383 -3.18 -30.80 -2.81
N SER A 384 -4.18 -31.58 -2.38
CA SER A 384 -5.59 -31.37 -2.75
C SER A 384 -6.21 -30.04 -2.30
N THR A 385 -5.60 -29.33 -1.35
CA THR A 385 -6.00 -27.98 -0.90
C THR A 385 -5.42 -26.83 -1.75
N LEU A 386 -4.57 -27.13 -2.74
CA LEU A 386 -3.90 -26.12 -3.54
C LEU A 386 -4.90 -25.32 -4.39
N ALA A 387 -4.85 -23.99 -4.26
CA ALA A 387 -5.73 -23.02 -4.91
C ALA A 387 -4.95 -22.07 -5.84
N HIS A 388 -3.64 -21.93 -5.65
CA HIS A 388 -2.72 -21.19 -6.53
C HIS A 388 -1.53 -22.09 -6.84
N LEU A 389 -1.30 -22.37 -8.12
CA LEU A 389 -0.06 -22.96 -8.62
C LEU A 389 0.61 -21.96 -9.57
N ASN A 390 1.86 -21.61 -9.29
CA ASN A 390 2.73 -20.92 -10.24
C ASN A 390 3.90 -21.85 -10.62
N VAL A 391 4.01 -22.12 -11.92
CA VAL A 391 5.01 -22.94 -12.59
C VAL A 391 5.57 -22.22 -13.83
N ASP A 392 5.65 -20.89 -13.80
CA ASP A 392 6.16 -20.07 -14.89
C ASP A 392 7.64 -20.37 -15.18
N GLY A 393 8.07 -20.25 -16.45
CA GLY A 393 9.50 -20.28 -16.83
C GLY A 393 10.12 -21.68 -16.99
N LEU A 394 9.43 -22.74 -16.58
CA LEU A 394 9.94 -24.12 -16.46
C LEU A 394 10.05 -24.92 -17.78
N HIS A 395 9.94 -24.25 -18.94
CA HIS A 395 9.94 -24.87 -20.28
C HIS A 395 8.92 -26.02 -20.51
N LEU A 396 7.87 -26.11 -19.69
CA LEU A 396 6.95 -27.25 -19.63
C LEU A 396 6.09 -27.42 -20.91
N GLU A 397 6.17 -28.61 -21.50
CA GLU A 397 5.45 -29.04 -22.71
C GLU A 397 3.92 -29.25 -22.49
N THR A 398 3.16 -29.45 -23.57
CA THR A 398 1.71 -29.74 -23.56
C THR A 398 1.29 -30.80 -22.54
N ASP A 399 2.09 -31.85 -22.34
CA ASP A 399 1.75 -32.97 -21.45
C ASP A 399 1.83 -32.61 -19.95
N ALA A 400 2.55 -31.56 -19.57
CA ALA A 400 2.49 -31.04 -18.20
C ALA A 400 1.12 -30.42 -17.89
N ILE A 401 0.46 -29.75 -18.85
CA ILE A 401 -0.95 -29.33 -18.69
C ILE A 401 -1.88 -30.54 -18.62
N ARG A 402 -1.62 -31.61 -19.37
CA ARG A 402 -2.38 -32.86 -19.26
C ARG A 402 -2.33 -33.40 -17.82
N GLN A 403 -1.12 -33.50 -17.25
CA GLN A 403 -0.90 -33.88 -15.85
C GLN A 403 -1.60 -32.94 -14.86
N VAL A 404 -1.55 -31.61 -15.07
CA VAL A 404 -2.29 -30.63 -14.24
C VAL A 404 -3.80 -30.84 -14.32
N THR A 405 -4.37 -31.12 -15.50
CA THR A 405 -5.81 -31.41 -15.64
C THR A 405 -6.25 -32.75 -15.05
N GLU A 406 -5.31 -33.67 -14.84
CA GLU A 406 -5.50 -34.97 -14.19
C GLU A 406 -5.12 -34.95 -12.68
N SER A 407 -4.69 -33.80 -12.16
CA SER A 407 -4.16 -33.66 -10.80
C SER A 407 -5.21 -33.82 -9.69
N THR A 408 -4.74 -34.10 -8.48
CA THR A 408 -5.59 -34.16 -7.27
C THR A 408 -6.23 -32.81 -6.91
N PHE A 409 -5.68 -31.69 -7.37
CA PHE A 409 -6.02 -30.33 -6.93
C PHE A 409 -6.74 -29.46 -7.97
N ILE A 410 -6.82 -29.87 -9.24
CA ILE A 410 -7.46 -29.08 -10.31
C ILE A 410 -8.89 -28.60 -9.99
N HIS A 411 -9.61 -29.34 -9.15
CA HIS A 411 -10.97 -29.03 -8.72
C HIS A 411 -11.07 -27.87 -7.71
N ASN A 412 -9.96 -27.52 -7.04
CA ASN A 412 -9.87 -26.42 -6.07
C ASN A 412 -9.03 -25.23 -6.59
N LEU A 413 -8.28 -25.43 -7.68
CA LEU A 413 -7.41 -24.44 -8.30
C LEU A 413 -8.21 -23.20 -8.77
N ARG A 414 -7.74 -22.02 -8.37
CA ARG A 414 -8.32 -20.69 -8.65
C ARG A 414 -7.41 -19.79 -9.45
N ILE A 415 -6.10 -19.96 -9.29
CA ILE A 415 -5.05 -19.24 -10.00
C ILE A 415 -4.11 -20.29 -10.58
N LEU A 416 -3.90 -20.25 -11.89
CA LEU A 416 -2.88 -21.01 -12.60
C LEU A 416 -1.99 -20.02 -13.35
N ASP A 417 -0.76 -19.91 -12.87
CA ASP A 417 0.32 -19.26 -13.62
C ASP A 417 1.14 -20.37 -14.30
N TYR A 418 1.17 -20.32 -15.62
CA TYR A 418 1.87 -21.27 -16.49
C TYR A 418 2.70 -20.54 -17.58
N GLY A 419 3.02 -19.26 -17.38
CA GLY A 419 3.72 -18.42 -18.34
C GLY A 419 5.12 -18.96 -18.74
N PHE A 420 5.61 -18.52 -19.89
CA PHE A 420 6.91 -18.88 -20.48
C PHE A 420 7.13 -20.38 -20.79
N ASN A 421 6.09 -21.21 -20.64
CA ASN A 421 6.09 -22.64 -20.97
C ASN A 421 5.58 -22.96 -22.40
N GLU A 422 5.81 -24.19 -22.86
CA GLU A 422 5.48 -24.70 -24.21
C GLU A 422 4.03 -25.26 -24.32
N MET A 423 3.03 -24.59 -23.73
CA MET A 423 1.63 -25.06 -23.69
C MET A 423 1.05 -25.41 -25.06
N LYS A 424 1.33 -24.57 -26.07
CA LYS A 424 0.79 -24.64 -27.43
C LYS A 424 -0.75 -24.58 -27.47
N ALA A 425 -1.32 -24.59 -28.67
CA ALA A 425 -2.78 -24.57 -28.84
C ALA A 425 -3.46 -25.84 -28.29
N GLU A 426 -2.73 -26.97 -28.21
CA GLU A 426 -3.23 -28.24 -27.70
C GLU A 426 -3.42 -28.20 -26.18
N GLY A 427 -2.43 -27.74 -25.40
CA GLY A 427 -2.56 -27.61 -23.95
C GLY A 427 -3.69 -26.66 -23.55
N ALA A 428 -3.85 -25.54 -24.25
CA ALA A 428 -4.98 -24.64 -24.07
C ALA A 428 -6.34 -25.32 -24.35
N THR A 429 -6.39 -26.25 -25.31
CA THR A 429 -7.58 -27.06 -25.61
C THR A 429 -7.86 -28.10 -24.53
N ILE A 430 -6.82 -28.78 -24.02
CA ILE A 430 -6.92 -29.75 -22.92
C ILE A 430 -7.46 -29.07 -21.64
N LEU A 431 -6.89 -27.93 -21.26
CA LEU A 431 -7.36 -27.13 -20.11
C LEU A 431 -8.81 -26.66 -20.30
N ALA A 432 -9.14 -26.14 -21.48
CA ALA A 432 -10.51 -25.69 -21.82
C ALA A 432 -11.56 -26.82 -21.79
N GLN A 433 -11.15 -28.08 -21.92
CA GLN A 433 -12.01 -29.27 -21.89
C GLN A 433 -12.04 -29.97 -20.52
N CYS A 434 -11.24 -29.54 -19.53
CA CYS A 434 -11.22 -30.13 -18.20
C CYS A 434 -12.49 -29.76 -17.38
N PRO A 435 -13.34 -30.74 -16.98
CA PRO A 435 -14.57 -30.44 -16.23
C PRO A 435 -14.34 -29.86 -14.83
N ASN A 436 -13.17 -30.16 -14.24
CA ASN A 436 -12.83 -29.79 -12.87
C ASN A 436 -12.22 -28.38 -12.78
N ALA A 437 -11.75 -27.80 -13.89
CA ALA A 437 -11.13 -26.47 -13.94
C ALA A 437 -12.13 -25.30 -13.74
N HIS A 438 -13.36 -25.56 -13.29
CA HIS A 438 -14.44 -24.58 -13.19
C HIS A 438 -14.24 -23.53 -12.07
N ASN A 439 -13.31 -23.76 -11.14
CA ASN A 439 -12.97 -22.79 -10.09
C ASN A 439 -11.84 -21.83 -10.47
N ILE A 440 -11.23 -21.97 -11.66
CA ILE A 440 -10.19 -21.05 -12.14
C ILE A 440 -10.79 -19.66 -12.40
N THR A 441 -10.21 -18.66 -11.72
CA THR A 441 -10.60 -17.24 -11.72
C THR A 441 -9.50 -16.31 -12.25
N SER A 442 -8.24 -16.76 -12.23
CA SER A 442 -7.10 -16.10 -12.87
C SER A 442 -6.31 -17.15 -13.66
N LEU A 443 -5.88 -16.77 -14.87
CA LEU A 443 -5.17 -17.66 -15.78
C LEU A 443 -4.07 -16.87 -16.51
N ASN A 444 -2.81 -17.05 -16.09
CA ASN A 444 -1.64 -16.50 -16.75
C ASN A 444 -1.03 -17.53 -17.69
N LEU A 445 -1.04 -17.20 -18.99
CA LEU A 445 -0.45 -17.97 -20.08
C LEU A 445 0.52 -17.12 -20.91
N MET A 446 1.22 -16.16 -20.29
CA MET A 446 2.19 -15.31 -20.99
C MET A 446 3.21 -16.16 -21.77
N SER A 447 3.55 -15.79 -23.00
CA SER A 447 4.52 -16.49 -23.86
C SER A 447 4.19 -17.96 -24.21
N CYS A 448 3.01 -18.49 -23.85
CA CYS A 448 2.65 -19.91 -23.97
C CYS A 448 2.40 -20.45 -25.40
N LYS A 449 2.61 -19.63 -26.43
CA LYS A 449 2.46 -19.97 -27.86
C LYS A 449 1.07 -20.49 -28.26
N ILE A 450 0.01 -20.13 -27.52
CA ILE A 450 -1.32 -20.75 -27.67
C ILE A 450 -2.02 -20.40 -28.99
N LYS A 451 -1.69 -19.24 -29.59
CA LYS A 451 -2.23 -18.72 -30.87
C LYS A 451 -3.76 -18.56 -30.86
N ASN A 452 -4.33 -18.12 -31.99
CA ASN A 452 -5.78 -17.96 -32.17
C ASN A 452 -6.63 -19.16 -31.74
N LYS A 453 -6.15 -20.40 -31.95
CA LYS A 453 -6.87 -21.63 -31.55
C LYS A 453 -6.94 -21.82 -30.03
N GLY A 454 -5.88 -21.48 -29.30
CA GLY A 454 -5.85 -21.63 -27.85
C GLY A 454 -6.76 -20.62 -27.16
N ILE A 455 -6.71 -19.34 -27.58
CA ILE A 455 -7.65 -18.33 -27.07
C ILE A 455 -9.09 -18.68 -27.45
N GLU A 456 -9.36 -19.17 -28.67
CA GLU A 456 -10.68 -19.66 -29.09
C GLU A 456 -11.18 -20.80 -28.18
N ALA A 457 -10.35 -21.79 -27.86
CA ALA A 457 -10.70 -22.88 -26.94
C ALA A 457 -11.01 -22.37 -25.52
N ILE A 458 -10.16 -21.49 -24.97
CA ILE A 458 -10.35 -20.91 -23.63
C ILE A 458 -11.67 -20.13 -23.56
N VAL A 459 -11.90 -19.18 -24.47
CA VAL A 459 -13.10 -18.33 -24.42
C VAL A 459 -14.37 -19.08 -24.76
N THR A 460 -14.32 -20.22 -25.47
CA THR A 460 -15.50 -21.07 -25.75
C THR A 460 -15.70 -22.20 -24.73
N SER A 461 -14.79 -22.38 -23.77
CA SER A 461 -14.90 -23.41 -22.73
C SER A 461 -16.22 -23.35 -21.98
N GLN A 462 -16.85 -24.51 -21.76
CA GLN A 462 -18.02 -24.57 -20.89
C GLN A 462 -17.67 -24.59 -19.39
N TYR A 463 -16.39 -24.69 -19.04
CA TYR A 463 -15.89 -24.82 -17.67
C TYR A 463 -15.19 -23.55 -17.18
N LEU A 464 -14.33 -22.93 -18.00
CA LEU A 464 -13.58 -21.70 -17.68
C LEU A 464 -14.45 -20.41 -17.68
N LYS A 465 -15.71 -20.51 -17.25
CA LYS A 465 -16.69 -19.40 -17.24
C LYS A 465 -16.48 -18.38 -16.13
N ASN A 466 -15.70 -18.74 -15.12
CA ASN A 466 -15.44 -17.95 -13.93
C ASN A 466 -14.11 -17.17 -14.01
N VAL A 467 -13.40 -17.21 -15.14
CA VAL A 467 -12.17 -16.46 -15.37
C VAL A 467 -12.47 -14.95 -15.32
N THR A 468 -11.72 -14.23 -14.48
CA THR A 468 -11.83 -12.78 -14.26
C THR A 468 -10.53 -12.03 -14.58
N SER A 469 -9.38 -12.72 -14.53
CA SER A 469 -8.11 -12.25 -15.08
C SER A 469 -7.58 -13.25 -16.10
N LEU A 470 -7.14 -12.75 -17.25
CA LEU A 470 -6.69 -13.54 -18.38
C LEU A 470 -5.46 -12.85 -19.03
N ILE A 471 -4.27 -13.35 -18.71
CA ILE A 471 -2.99 -12.80 -19.20
C ILE A 471 -2.52 -13.67 -20.38
N LEU A 472 -2.53 -13.09 -21.58
CA LEU A 472 -2.23 -13.73 -22.85
C LEU A 472 -1.09 -13.05 -23.62
N THR A 473 -0.25 -12.32 -22.90
CA THR A 473 0.90 -11.58 -23.43
C THR A 473 1.82 -12.48 -24.27
N ASN A 474 2.31 -12.00 -25.41
CA ASN A 474 3.24 -12.73 -26.31
C ASN A 474 2.76 -14.14 -26.79
N ASN A 475 1.51 -14.29 -27.23
CA ASN A 475 0.94 -15.59 -27.63
C ASN A 475 0.76 -15.84 -29.13
N TYR A 476 1.22 -14.93 -29.99
CA TYR A 476 0.96 -14.93 -31.44
C TYR A 476 -0.54 -14.94 -31.77
N ILE A 477 -1.33 -14.21 -30.99
CA ILE A 477 -2.73 -13.90 -31.27
C ILE A 477 -2.77 -12.82 -32.37
N ASP A 478 -3.70 -12.95 -33.30
CA ASP A 478 -4.04 -11.92 -34.29
C ASP A 478 -5.52 -11.55 -34.22
N ILE A 479 -5.93 -10.61 -35.08
CA ILE A 479 -7.32 -10.13 -35.22
C ILE A 479 -8.39 -11.25 -35.23
N LYS A 480 -8.08 -12.46 -35.70
CA LYS A 480 -9.01 -13.61 -35.69
C LYS A 480 -9.22 -14.15 -34.27
N GLY A 481 -8.16 -14.27 -33.47
CA GLY A 481 -8.27 -14.67 -32.06
C GLY A 481 -9.06 -13.65 -31.24
N ILE A 482 -8.83 -12.35 -31.50
CA ILE A 482 -9.65 -11.27 -30.92
C ILE A 482 -11.11 -11.37 -31.38
N SER A 483 -11.35 -11.67 -32.66
CA SER A 483 -12.69 -11.89 -33.21
C SER A 483 -13.40 -13.11 -32.61
N CYS A 484 -12.68 -14.08 -32.03
CA CYS A 484 -13.28 -15.16 -31.24
C CYS A 484 -13.56 -14.71 -29.80
N LEU A 485 -12.62 -13.99 -29.16
CA LEU A 485 -12.78 -13.43 -27.80
C LEU A 485 -14.04 -12.55 -27.69
N VAL A 486 -14.20 -11.56 -28.57
CA VAL A 486 -15.29 -10.56 -28.44
C VAL A 486 -16.68 -11.11 -28.78
N LYS A 487 -16.77 -12.33 -29.30
CA LYS A 487 -18.04 -13.03 -29.58
C LYS A 487 -18.51 -13.92 -28.42
N SER A 488 -17.62 -14.27 -27.49
CA SER A 488 -17.99 -15.16 -26.38
C SER A 488 -18.68 -14.41 -25.25
N GLU A 489 -19.80 -14.95 -24.77
CA GLU A 489 -20.40 -14.47 -23.52
C GLU A 489 -19.54 -14.77 -22.27
N ASN A 490 -18.59 -15.70 -22.34
CA ASN A 490 -17.80 -16.09 -21.17
C ASN A 490 -16.92 -14.94 -20.67
N VAL A 491 -16.50 -14.01 -21.54
CA VAL A 491 -15.66 -12.86 -21.13
C VAL A 491 -16.41 -11.77 -20.36
N LYS A 492 -17.73 -11.91 -20.14
CA LYS A 492 -18.54 -10.95 -19.37
C LYS A 492 -18.14 -10.79 -17.91
N HIS A 493 -17.28 -11.66 -17.39
CA HIS A 493 -16.73 -11.59 -16.04
C HIS A 493 -15.26 -11.13 -15.99
N LEU A 494 -14.61 -10.86 -17.14
CA LEU A 494 -13.26 -10.30 -17.16
C LEU A 494 -13.23 -8.90 -16.54
N LYS A 495 -12.31 -8.75 -15.58
CA LYS A 495 -11.86 -7.50 -14.96
C LYS A 495 -10.45 -7.14 -15.44
N GLU A 496 -9.68 -8.12 -15.90
CA GLU A 496 -8.33 -7.98 -16.40
C GLU A 496 -8.14 -8.82 -17.67
N LEU A 497 -7.58 -8.20 -18.69
CA LEU A 497 -7.24 -8.81 -19.97
C LEU A 497 -5.94 -8.18 -20.44
N ASP A 498 -4.86 -8.95 -20.46
CA ASP A 498 -3.60 -8.53 -21.07
C ASP A 498 -3.37 -9.31 -22.36
N LEU A 499 -3.21 -8.56 -23.45
CA LEU A 499 -2.94 -9.03 -24.80
C LEU A 499 -1.63 -8.46 -25.34
N SER A 500 -0.79 -7.87 -24.49
CA SER A 500 0.45 -7.20 -24.88
C SER A 500 1.40 -8.11 -25.68
N GLU A 501 2.31 -7.53 -26.46
CA GLU A 501 3.22 -8.19 -27.41
C GLU A 501 2.56 -9.05 -28.51
N ASN A 502 1.22 -9.14 -28.56
CA ASN A 502 0.51 -9.73 -29.70
C ASN A 502 0.43 -8.72 -30.85
N GLY A 503 1.56 -8.40 -31.47
CA GLY A 503 1.74 -7.39 -32.53
C GLY A 503 0.95 -7.60 -33.83
N LYS A 504 0.08 -8.62 -33.91
CA LYS A 504 -0.86 -8.84 -35.03
C LYS A 504 -2.33 -8.58 -34.64
N THR A 505 -2.56 -8.06 -33.44
CA THR A 505 -3.82 -7.49 -32.97
C THR A 505 -4.17 -6.22 -33.76
N GLY A 506 -3.24 -5.25 -33.79
CA GLY A 506 -3.39 -3.99 -34.53
C GLY A 506 -4.56 -3.11 -34.07
N LYS A 507 -4.76 -1.97 -34.75
CA LYS A 507 -5.90 -1.08 -34.50
C LYS A 507 -7.26 -1.80 -34.56
N GLN A 508 -7.43 -2.73 -35.50
CA GLN A 508 -8.68 -3.50 -35.66
C GLN A 508 -8.97 -4.38 -34.41
N GLY A 509 -7.94 -4.86 -33.71
CA GLY A 509 -8.13 -5.59 -32.47
C GLY A 509 -8.63 -4.68 -31.35
N ALA A 510 -8.07 -3.46 -31.25
CA ALA A 510 -8.55 -2.44 -30.33
C ALA A 510 -9.98 -1.99 -30.66
N GLU A 511 -10.33 -1.81 -31.95
CA GLU A 511 -11.69 -1.52 -32.43
C GLU A 511 -12.70 -2.61 -32.01
N LEU A 512 -12.34 -3.90 -32.17
CA LEU A 512 -13.18 -5.03 -31.74
C LEU A 512 -13.35 -5.10 -30.21
N ILE A 513 -12.27 -4.90 -29.45
CA ILE A 513 -12.32 -4.87 -27.98
C ILE A 513 -13.21 -3.71 -27.51
N SER A 514 -13.03 -2.53 -28.10
CA SER A 514 -13.77 -1.30 -27.78
C SER A 514 -15.27 -1.38 -28.12
N SER A 515 -15.67 -2.25 -29.03
CA SER A 515 -17.09 -2.47 -29.39
C SER A 515 -17.74 -3.66 -28.66
N CYS A 516 -17.01 -4.39 -27.82
CA CYS A 516 -17.51 -5.57 -27.12
C CYS A 516 -18.26 -5.23 -25.83
N ALA A 517 -19.59 -5.26 -25.87
CA ALA A 517 -20.47 -5.01 -24.72
C ALA A 517 -20.27 -5.98 -23.53
N TYR A 518 -19.66 -7.16 -23.75
CA TYR A 518 -19.32 -8.09 -22.67
C TYR A 518 -18.14 -7.61 -21.83
N LEU A 519 -17.17 -6.90 -22.42
CA LEU A 519 -15.99 -6.38 -21.72
C LEU A 519 -16.28 -5.13 -20.85
N LYS A 520 -17.55 -4.75 -20.67
CA LYS A 520 -17.94 -3.57 -19.86
C LYS A 520 -17.51 -3.59 -18.40
N ASN A 521 -17.11 -4.75 -17.87
CA ASN A 521 -16.64 -4.94 -16.49
C ASN A 521 -15.10 -4.85 -16.38
N LEU A 522 -14.40 -4.59 -17.49
CA LEU A 522 -12.94 -4.56 -17.54
C LEU A 522 -12.41 -3.33 -16.76
N THR A 523 -11.43 -3.60 -15.89
CA THR A 523 -10.76 -2.62 -15.02
C THR A 523 -9.27 -2.47 -15.34
N ILE A 524 -8.67 -3.46 -16.00
CA ILE A 524 -7.27 -3.51 -16.44
C ILE A 524 -7.26 -3.99 -17.90
N LEU A 525 -6.66 -3.21 -18.79
CA LEU A 525 -6.46 -3.57 -20.20
C LEU A 525 -4.99 -3.42 -20.58
N GLY A 526 -4.36 -4.53 -20.97
CA GLY A 526 -3.01 -4.55 -21.52
C GLY A 526 -3.04 -4.76 -23.04
N LEU A 527 -2.45 -3.81 -23.77
CA LEU A 527 -2.29 -3.81 -25.22
C LEU A 527 -0.91 -3.27 -25.64
N GLY A 528 0.09 -3.32 -24.76
CA GLY A 528 1.45 -2.83 -25.07
C GLY A 528 2.04 -3.59 -26.27
N LYS A 529 2.73 -2.91 -27.18
CA LYS A 529 3.41 -3.53 -28.34
C LYS A 529 2.46 -4.34 -29.25
N CYS A 530 1.23 -3.83 -29.44
CA CYS A 530 0.20 -4.43 -30.30
C CYS A 530 -0.01 -3.71 -31.64
N SER A 531 0.75 -2.64 -31.92
CA SER A 531 0.56 -1.71 -33.05
C SER A 531 -0.88 -1.15 -33.13
N VAL A 532 -1.35 -0.65 -31.99
CA VAL A 532 -2.70 -0.07 -31.82
C VAL A 532 -2.86 1.25 -32.59
N GLY A 533 -1.85 2.12 -32.59
CA GLY A 533 -1.85 3.43 -33.26
C GLY A 533 -2.92 4.42 -32.78
N ASP A 534 -2.91 5.62 -33.37
CA ASP A 534 -3.85 6.70 -33.04
C ASP A 534 -5.32 6.33 -33.25
N ASP A 535 -5.64 5.57 -34.30
CA ASP A 535 -7.01 5.08 -34.56
C ASP A 535 -7.50 4.13 -33.45
N GLY A 536 -6.67 3.17 -33.04
CA GLY A 536 -7.04 2.14 -32.08
C GLY A 536 -7.21 2.68 -30.66
N ILE A 537 -6.35 3.62 -30.24
CA ILE A 537 -6.54 4.31 -28.95
C ILE A 537 -7.73 5.29 -29.00
N SER A 538 -8.03 5.86 -30.16
CA SER A 538 -9.25 6.65 -30.35
C SER A 538 -10.53 5.80 -30.23
N ALA A 539 -10.50 4.54 -30.68
CA ALA A 539 -11.61 3.61 -30.49
C ALA A 539 -11.83 3.26 -29.01
N ILE A 540 -10.74 3.03 -28.24
CA ILE A 540 -10.79 2.80 -26.79
C ILE A 540 -11.33 4.05 -26.08
N ALA A 541 -10.82 5.23 -26.44
CA ALA A 541 -11.27 6.51 -25.90
C ALA A 541 -12.75 6.79 -26.24
N GLY A 542 -13.26 6.31 -27.38
CA GLY A 542 -14.65 6.47 -27.79
C GLY A 542 -15.64 5.48 -27.17
N SER A 543 -15.20 4.51 -26.37
CA SER A 543 -16.03 3.40 -25.90
C SER A 543 -16.63 3.59 -24.51
N GLU A 544 -17.97 3.55 -24.42
CA GLU A 544 -18.68 3.50 -23.14
C GLU A 544 -18.39 2.21 -22.35
N TYR A 545 -18.04 1.11 -23.03
CA TYR A 545 -17.70 -0.17 -22.39
C TYR A 545 -16.35 -0.11 -21.67
N MET A 546 -15.47 0.82 -22.05
CA MET A 546 -14.17 1.04 -21.40
C MET A 546 -14.25 2.00 -20.18
N SER A 547 -15.46 2.41 -19.78
CA SER A 547 -15.67 3.38 -18.69
C SER A 547 -15.29 2.90 -17.29
N ASN A 548 -15.09 1.60 -17.09
CA ASN A 548 -14.63 1.02 -15.82
C ASN A 548 -13.10 0.83 -15.76
N LEU A 549 -12.34 1.19 -16.80
CA LEU A 549 -10.88 1.06 -16.79
C LEU A 549 -10.25 1.93 -15.70
N THR A 550 -9.39 1.29 -14.91
CA THR A 550 -8.55 1.89 -13.87
C THR A 550 -7.06 1.75 -14.20
N CYS A 551 -6.70 0.76 -15.01
CA CYS A 551 -5.35 0.54 -15.53
C CYS A 551 -5.39 0.34 -17.05
N LEU A 552 -4.49 1.00 -17.78
CA LEU A 552 -4.33 0.88 -19.22
C LEU A 552 -2.84 0.86 -19.57
N HIS A 553 -2.36 -0.28 -20.09
CA HIS A 553 -0.98 -0.41 -20.58
C HIS A 553 -1.00 -0.40 -22.11
N ILE A 554 -0.43 0.66 -22.71
CA ILE A 554 -0.45 0.94 -24.14
C ILE A 554 0.92 1.41 -24.66
N SER A 555 2.00 1.02 -23.99
CA SER A 555 3.37 1.24 -24.44
C SER A 555 3.70 0.66 -25.83
N GLN A 556 4.72 1.20 -26.50
CA GLN A 556 5.24 0.71 -27.80
C GLN A 556 4.14 0.52 -28.89
N ASN A 557 3.18 1.43 -29.00
CA ASN A 557 2.01 1.27 -29.89
C ASN A 557 1.93 2.23 -31.07
N GLU A 558 3.00 3.01 -31.33
CA GLU A 558 3.02 4.02 -32.39
C GLU A 558 1.93 5.11 -32.18
N ILE A 559 1.52 5.33 -30.93
CA ILE A 559 0.57 6.39 -30.55
C ILE A 559 1.30 7.73 -30.64
N GLY A 560 0.61 8.74 -31.17
CA GLY A 560 1.07 10.10 -31.30
C GLY A 560 0.01 11.11 -30.86
N VAL A 561 0.17 12.34 -31.35
CA VAL A 561 -0.56 13.52 -30.86
C VAL A 561 -2.08 13.40 -31.04
N ALA A 562 -2.57 12.72 -32.08
CA ALA A 562 -4.02 12.60 -32.29
C ALA A 562 -4.65 11.59 -31.32
N GLY A 563 -4.00 10.44 -31.08
CA GLY A 563 -4.46 9.44 -30.12
C GLY A 563 -4.41 9.96 -28.68
N ILE A 564 -3.36 10.69 -28.30
CA ILE A 564 -3.29 11.38 -27.01
C ILE A 564 -4.41 12.43 -26.87
N LYS A 565 -4.70 13.20 -27.93
CA LYS A 565 -5.83 14.17 -27.93
C LYS A 565 -7.20 13.49 -27.83
N ALA A 566 -7.39 12.31 -28.41
CA ALA A 566 -8.61 11.53 -28.24
C ALA A 566 -8.75 11.01 -26.80
N LEU A 567 -7.69 10.39 -26.25
CA LEU A 567 -7.67 9.86 -24.89
C LEU A 567 -7.84 10.96 -23.82
N SER A 568 -7.33 12.16 -24.08
CA SER A 568 -7.49 13.32 -23.19
C SER A 568 -8.92 13.87 -23.15
N LYS A 569 -9.70 13.74 -24.23
CA LYS A 569 -10.99 14.42 -24.42
C LYS A 569 -12.24 13.58 -24.16
N THR A 570 -12.08 12.35 -23.67
CA THR A 570 -13.19 11.44 -23.42
C THR A 570 -13.67 11.44 -21.98
N GLU A 571 -14.98 11.35 -21.79
CA GLU A 571 -15.56 11.11 -20.47
C GLU A 571 -15.48 9.65 -20.01
N TYR A 572 -15.07 8.70 -20.84
CA TYR A 572 -15.11 7.28 -20.48
C TYR A 572 -13.92 6.87 -19.62
N VAL A 573 -12.67 7.17 -20.03
CA VAL A 573 -11.46 6.74 -19.29
C VAL A 573 -11.13 7.60 -18.04
N LYS A 574 -12.06 8.43 -17.57
CA LYS A 574 -11.91 9.32 -16.40
C LYS A 574 -11.66 8.60 -15.06
N ASN A 575 -11.75 7.27 -15.04
CA ASN A 575 -11.51 6.41 -13.88
C ASN A 575 -10.08 5.84 -13.83
N LEU A 576 -9.24 6.12 -14.83
CA LEU A 576 -7.84 5.68 -14.85
C LEU A 576 -7.06 6.18 -13.61
N ARG A 577 -6.26 5.26 -13.08
CA ARG A 577 -5.33 5.41 -11.94
C ARG A 577 -3.91 5.08 -12.36
N THR A 578 -3.75 4.11 -13.27
CA THR A 578 -2.47 3.73 -13.89
C THR A 578 -2.58 3.88 -15.40
N LEU A 579 -1.61 4.55 -16.00
CA LEU A 579 -1.49 4.70 -17.45
C LEU A 579 -0.02 4.50 -17.84
N ASP A 580 0.28 3.42 -18.57
CA ASP A 580 1.57 3.23 -19.23
C ASP A 580 1.45 3.65 -20.71
N LEU A 581 2.15 4.72 -21.03
CA LEU A 581 2.27 5.32 -22.36
C LEU A 581 3.71 5.25 -22.88
N SER A 582 4.61 4.51 -22.22
CA SER A 582 6.03 4.49 -22.53
C SER A 582 6.35 4.06 -23.97
N ASN A 583 7.42 4.61 -24.54
CA ASN A 583 7.89 4.35 -25.90
C ASN A 583 6.83 4.68 -26.99
N ASN A 584 6.01 5.70 -26.77
CA ASN A 584 5.13 6.29 -27.79
C ASN A 584 5.65 7.69 -28.20
N SER A 585 5.19 8.23 -29.32
CA SER A 585 5.74 9.49 -29.88
C SER A 585 5.00 10.71 -29.35
N ILE A 586 5.24 11.06 -28.07
CA ILE A 586 4.50 12.11 -27.36
C ILE A 586 5.31 13.41 -27.32
N ASP A 587 4.94 14.35 -28.19
CA ASP A 587 5.52 15.70 -28.22
C ASP A 587 4.87 16.65 -27.21
N GLU A 588 5.30 17.91 -27.22
CA GLU A 588 4.73 18.97 -26.39
C GLU A 588 3.22 19.16 -26.64
N ASN A 589 2.74 19.01 -27.89
CA ASN A 589 1.32 19.12 -28.23
C ASN A 589 0.48 17.97 -27.66
N GLY A 590 1.07 16.78 -27.48
CA GLY A 590 0.49 15.65 -26.76
C GLY A 590 0.41 15.94 -25.26
N MET A 591 1.52 16.36 -24.66
CA MET A 591 1.57 16.66 -23.22
C MET A 591 0.66 17.82 -22.82
N GLN A 592 0.59 18.88 -23.63
CA GLN A 592 -0.35 19.99 -23.45
C GLN A 592 -1.81 19.49 -23.47
N ALA A 593 -2.16 18.57 -24.37
CA ALA A 593 -3.51 18.01 -24.44
C ALA A 593 -3.89 17.20 -23.19
N MET A 594 -2.96 16.38 -22.66
CA MET A 594 -3.18 15.66 -21.40
C MET A 594 -3.33 16.58 -20.19
N SER A 595 -2.70 17.76 -20.25
CA SER A 595 -2.61 18.69 -19.12
C SER A 595 -3.81 19.65 -19.03
N LEU A 596 -4.36 20.07 -20.19
CA LEU A 596 -5.53 20.96 -20.27
C LEU A 596 -6.85 20.27 -19.87
N GLU A 597 -6.99 18.97 -20.13
CA GLU A 597 -8.25 18.25 -19.96
C GLU A 597 -8.35 17.57 -18.58
N ASN A 598 -9.54 17.56 -17.98
CA ASN A 598 -9.78 17.06 -16.62
C ASN A 598 -9.84 15.51 -16.50
N THR A 599 -9.51 14.79 -17.57
CA THR A 599 -9.69 13.33 -17.69
C THR A 599 -8.73 12.55 -16.79
N PHE A 600 -7.47 13.02 -16.67
CA PHE A 600 -6.42 12.32 -15.93
C PHE A 600 -6.32 12.67 -14.44
N LYS A 601 -7.25 13.47 -13.89
CA LYS A 601 -7.32 13.91 -12.47
C LYS A 601 -7.43 12.80 -11.40
N ASN A 602 -7.41 11.54 -11.82
CA ASN A 602 -7.45 10.35 -10.97
C ASN A 602 -6.19 9.47 -11.10
N LEU A 603 -5.26 9.81 -12.00
CA LEU A 603 -3.99 9.11 -12.11
C LEU A 603 -3.18 9.21 -10.81
N THR A 604 -2.71 8.06 -10.37
CA THR A 604 -1.75 7.86 -9.28
C THR A 604 -0.43 7.27 -9.78
N SER A 605 -0.44 6.65 -10.96
CA SER A 605 0.74 6.11 -11.65
C SER A 605 0.70 6.50 -13.12
N LEU A 606 1.82 7.01 -13.63
CA LEU A 606 2.00 7.41 -15.03
C LEU A 606 3.41 7.02 -15.49
N ASP A 607 3.49 6.15 -16.49
CA ASP A 607 4.75 5.84 -17.17
C ASP A 607 4.75 6.49 -18.56
N LEU A 608 5.78 7.28 -18.82
CA LEU A 608 6.01 7.98 -20.08
C LEU A 608 7.43 7.75 -20.61
N SER A 609 8.15 6.76 -20.06
CA SER A 609 9.54 6.45 -20.39
C SER A 609 9.79 6.32 -21.89
N SER A 610 10.90 6.86 -22.39
CA SER A 610 11.30 6.93 -23.80
C SER A 610 10.35 7.72 -24.72
N SER A 611 9.29 8.37 -24.20
CA SER A 611 8.29 9.06 -25.01
C SER A 611 8.58 10.56 -25.18
N PHE A 612 9.34 11.18 -24.28
CA PHE A 612 9.70 12.61 -24.33
C PHE A 612 10.99 12.88 -25.11
N ARG A 613 11.26 14.17 -25.38
CA ARG A 613 12.49 14.62 -26.05
C ARG A 613 13.12 15.89 -25.42
N SER A 614 12.52 16.52 -24.41
CA SER A 614 13.05 17.71 -23.72
C SER A 614 12.33 18.04 -22.40
N ASP A 615 12.99 18.86 -21.57
CA ASP A 615 12.45 19.44 -20.33
C ASP A 615 11.18 20.28 -20.52
N ASP A 616 10.96 20.88 -21.70
CA ASP A 616 9.80 21.74 -21.94
C ASP A 616 8.47 20.98 -21.87
N CYS A 617 8.47 19.70 -22.22
CA CYS A 617 7.29 18.84 -22.07
C CYS A 617 6.90 18.62 -20.59
N LEU A 618 7.86 18.65 -19.65
CA LEU A 618 7.57 18.58 -18.22
C LEU A 618 6.84 19.83 -17.71
N ARG A 619 6.94 20.99 -18.39
CA ARG A 619 6.18 22.21 -18.02
C ARG A 619 4.68 21.95 -17.96
N HIS A 620 4.15 21.13 -18.86
CA HIS A 620 2.71 20.90 -18.97
C HIS A 620 2.18 20.06 -17.80
N ILE A 621 2.89 19.00 -17.41
CA ILE A 621 2.55 18.19 -16.23
C ILE A 621 2.72 19.01 -14.95
N THR A 622 3.84 19.71 -14.81
CA THR A 622 4.24 20.39 -13.57
C THR A 622 3.44 21.66 -13.26
N ASN A 623 2.82 22.29 -14.25
CA ASN A 623 2.00 23.49 -14.06
C ASN A 623 0.48 23.23 -14.03
N THR A 624 0.01 21.97 -14.05
CA THR A 624 -1.43 21.67 -14.09
C THR A 624 -1.94 20.79 -12.93
N PRO A 625 -3.15 21.07 -12.38
CA PRO A 625 -3.73 20.30 -11.30
C PRO A 625 -4.20 18.90 -11.73
N SER A 626 -4.28 18.65 -13.04
CA SER A 626 -4.69 17.39 -13.68
C SER A 626 -3.85 16.18 -13.22
N PHE A 627 -2.63 16.42 -12.73
CA PHE A 627 -1.72 15.39 -12.21
C PHE A 627 -1.52 15.44 -10.69
N GLY A 628 -2.29 16.25 -9.96
CA GLY A 628 -2.12 16.49 -8.51
C GLY A 628 -2.30 15.28 -7.58
N LYS A 629 -2.57 14.09 -8.12
CA LYS A 629 -2.67 12.81 -7.38
C LYS A 629 -1.57 11.80 -7.74
N LEU A 630 -0.65 12.14 -8.66
CA LEU A 630 0.46 11.24 -9.01
C LEU A 630 1.29 10.88 -7.78
N ARG A 631 1.62 9.60 -7.69
CA ARG A 631 2.48 8.99 -6.67
C ARG A 631 3.69 8.32 -7.31
N TYR A 632 3.45 7.59 -8.41
CA TYR A 632 4.49 7.05 -9.29
C TYR A 632 4.55 7.87 -10.59
N LEU A 633 5.75 8.27 -10.98
CA LEU A 633 6.04 8.87 -12.28
C LEU A 633 7.33 8.27 -12.83
N ALA A 634 7.29 7.73 -14.05
CA ALA A 634 8.46 7.21 -14.74
C ALA A 634 8.75 8.00 -16.02
N LEU A 635 10.02 8.41 -16.13
CA LEU A 635 10.58 9.32 -17.12
C LEU A 635 11.93 8.76 -17.64
N ARG A 636 12.04 7.43 -17.78
CA ARG A 636 13.32 6.79 -18.13
C ARG A 636 13.70 7.09 -19.59
N SER A 637 14.98 7.36 -19.87
CA SER A 637 15.50 7.64 -21.23
C SER A 637 14.93 8.89 -21.92
N ASP A 638 14.39 9.86 -21.17
CA ASP A 638 13.58 10.97 -21.69
C ASP A 638 14.33 12.29 -21.91
N SER A 639 15.65 12.28 -21.68
CA SER A 639 16.54 13.46 -21.76
C SER A 639 16.20 14.57 -20.76
N VAL A 640 15.70 14.20 -19.58
CA VAL A 640 15.39 15.11 -18.47
C VAL A 640 16.66 15.71 -17.88
N GLY A 641 16.72 17.04 -17.83
CA GLY A 641 17.81 17.83 -17.27
C GLY A 641 17.48 18.48 -15.93
N HIS A 642 18.41 19.29 -15.41
CA HIS A 642 18.26 19.97 -14.12
C HIS A 642 17.09 20.95 -14.08
N GLU A 643 16.76 21.62 -15.20
CA GLU A 643 15.62 22.53 -15.28
C GLU A 643 14.29 21.76 -15.20
N GLY A 644 14.16 20.64 -15.93
CA GLY A 644 13.02 19.72 -15.84
C GLY A 644 12.77 19.25 -14.41
N LEU A 645 13.82 18.82 -13.71
CA LEU A 645 13.74 18.43 -12.30
C LEU A 645 13.40 19.60 -11.38
N MET A 646 13.99 20.79 -11.59
CA MET A 646 13.61 21.97 -10.80
C MET A 646 12.14 22.33 -10.97
N MET A 647 11.56 22.18 -12.17
CA MET A 647 10.13 22.40 -12.40
C MET A 647 9.26 21.33 -11.71
N LEU A 648 9.72 20.07 -11.70
CA LEU A 648 9.05 18.97 -11.00
C LEU A 648 9.01 19.20 -9.48
N PHE A 649 10.16 19.40 -8.85
CA PHE A 649 10.24 19.54 -7.39
C PHE A 649 9.65 20.86 -6.85
N LYS A 650 9.65 21.95 -7.65
CA LYS A 650 8.99 23.22 -7.28
C LYS A 650 7.48 23.24 -7.56
N SER A 651 6.92 22.22 -8.21
CA SER A 651 5.50 22.19 -8.55
C SER A 651 4.62 22.02 -7.29
N PRO A 652 3.57 22.86 -7.11
CA PRO A 652 2.58 22.63 -6.05
C PRO A 652 1.70 21.40 -6.30
N TYR A 653 1.74 20.82 -7.51
CA TYR A 653 0.95 19.65 -7.90
C TYR A 653 1.73 18.33 -7.75
N MET A 654 3.07 18.35 -7.81
CA MET A 654 3.93 17.15 -7.66
C MET A 654 4.26 16.77 -6.21
N GLN A 655 3.62 17.42 -5.25
CA GLN A 655 3.82 17.20 -3.82
C GLN A 655 3.42 15.78 -3.34
N ASN A 656 2.65 15.04 -4.13
CA ASN A 656 2.20 13.67 -3.81
C ASN A 656 3.11 12.56 -4.38
N ILE A 657 4.15 12.88 -5.16
CA ILE A 657 5.07 11.87 -5.71
C ILE A 657 5.83 11.18 -4.57
N THR A 658 5.71 9.85 -4.52
CA THR A 658 6.41 8.95 -3.60
C THR A 658 7.43 8.05 -4.29
N SER A 659 7.30 7.83 -5.61
CA SER A 659 8.24 7.05 -6.41
C SER A 659 8.50 7.73 -7.77
N LEU A 660 9.77 7.83 -8.12
CA LEU A 660 10.23 8.52 -9.34
C LEU A 660 11.31 7.68 -10.04
N ASP A 661 11.11 7.36 -11.32
CA ASP A 661 12.10 6.64 -12.15
C ASP A 661 12.68 7.59 -13.20
N LEU A 662 13.97 7.90 -13.05
CA LEU A 662 14.76 8.81 -13.90
C LEU A 662 15.94 8.09 -14.57
N ARG A 663 15.94 6.75 -14.60
CA ARG A 663 17.04 5.97 -15.20
C ARG A 663 17.34 6.39 -16.63
N ASP A 664 18.59 6.23 -17.04
CA ASP A 664 19.08 6.56 -18.38
C ASP A 664 18.88 8.06 -18.78
N ASN A 665 18.79 8.98 -17.80
CA ASN A 665 18.82 10.43 -18.04
C ASN A 665 20.18 11.05 -17.65
N PHE A 666 20.57 12.13 -18.35
CA PHE A 666 21.89 12.76 -18.21
C PHE A 666 21.95 13.80 -17.06
N ILE A 667 21.65 13.36 -15.83
CA ILE A 667 21.55 14.25 -14.65
C ILE A 667 22.90 14.27 -13.88
N GLN A 668 23.40 15.47 -13.53
CA GLN A 668 24.64 15.63 -12.76
C GLN A 668 24.38 15.69 -11.24
N GLY A 669 25.14 14.92 -10.46
CA GLY A 669 24.76 14.47 -9.11
C GLY A 669 24.74 15.49 -7.96
N GLU A 670 25.69 16.43 -7.86
CA GLU A 670 25.83 17.26 -6.63
C GLU A 670 24.63 18.16 -6.34
N TYR A 671 23.94 18.65 -7.38
CA TYR A 671 22.73 19.45 -7.23
C TYR A 671 21.48 18.57 -7.07
N LEU A 672 21.46 17.43 -7.76
CA LEU A 672 20.39 16.44 -7.72
C LEU A 672 20.14 15.92 -6.30
N ILE A 673 21.18 15.49 -5.58
CA ILE A 673 21.07 14.95 -4.21
C ILE A 673 20.47 15.98 -3.25
N LYS A 674 20.82 17.26 -3.39
CA LYS A 674 20.28 18.35 -2.56
C LYS A 674 18.80 18.61 -2.87
N LEU A 675 18.40 18.52 -4.14
CA LEU A 675 17.01 18.69 -4.56
C LEU A 675 16.12 17.54 -4.08
N ILE A 676 16.60 16.29 -4.22
CA ILE A 676 15.94 15.06 -3.70
C ILE A 676 15.68 15.18 -2.20
N ARG A 677 16.72 15.52 -1.42
CA ARG A 677 16.61 15.67 0.05
C ARG A 677 15.68 16.80 0.50
N SER A 678 15.18 17.63 -0.43
CA SER A 678 14.19 18.68 -0.14
C SER A 678 12.73 18.28 -0.43
N HIS A 679 12.48 17.06 -0.96
CA HIS A 679 11.12 16.59 -1.26
C HIS A 679 10.62 15.60 -0.20
N PRO A 680 9.76 16.00 0.75
CA PRO A 680 9.52 15.26 1.99
C PRO A 680 8.74 13.94 1.84
N ASN A 681 8.14 13.71 0.66
CA ASN A 681 7.26 12.55 0.41
C ASN A 681 7.90 11.48 -0.49
N LEU A 682 9.13 11.69 -1.00
CA LEU A 682 9.77 10.78 -1.94
C LEU A 682 10.40 9.59 -1.19
N THR A 683 9.79 8.41 -1.28
CA THR A 683 10.24 7.17 -0.60
C THR A 683 10.98 6.21 -1.51
N SER A 684 10.99 6.46 -2.82
CA SER A 684 11.63 5.60 -3.83
C SER A 684 12.13 6.45 -4.99
N LEU A 685 13.37 6.23 -5.40
CA LEU A 685 14.00 6.92 -6.52
C LEU A 685 14.87 5.93 -7.29
N LYS A 686 14.90 6.05 -8.61
CA LYS A 686 15.84 5.34 -9.49
C LYS A 686 16.50 6.35 -10.43
N LEU A 687 17.81 6.27 -10.59
CA LEU A 687 18.67 7.20 -11.35
C LEU A 687 19.49 6.43 -12.40
#